data_AF-A0A9C9XU19-F1
#
_entry.id   AF-A0A9C9XU19-F1
#
_cell.length_a   1.000
_cell.length_b   1.000
_cell.length_c   1.000
_cell.angle_alpha   90.00
_cell.angle_beta   90.00
_cell.angle_gamma   90.00
#
_symmetry.space_group_name_H-M   'P 1'
#
loop_
_entity.id
_entity.type
_entity.pdbx_description
1 polymer ?
#
loop_
_entity_poly.entity_id
_entity_poly.type
_entity_poly.pdbx_seq_one_letter_code
_entity_poly.pdbx_strand_id
1 'polypeptide(L)'
;PLFSLEARRPLAAYDVLGITLPYELCYTNILTILDLAGIPLRAAARTDDHPLVLGGGSCAMNPEPVADFFDAIVLGDGEEVIVEISDLLMEGRAAGWSRQEILERLAAVAGVYVPSFFSPEYEGDTLVAIRPLRSDYRKVRRRVLPELPPVDLLTRPLVPLVKPVHDRLGLEIARGCTRGCRFCQAGIIYRPVRERSPDDIMALAEQGIGCSGFDELALLSLSTGDYSCLGPLMTRLMDRFAREYVSISMPSMRVGTLTPEIMDQIRRVRKTGFTVAPEAGTDRLREVINKGITEEDLLATCRDAVAMGWNLIKFYFMIGLPTETDEDVAAIAALAQKARALAGQGRGGRIQINVSVATFVPKPHTPFQWHRQLSLEESRERINRLKKLLPRRGFRLKWHDPHQSVMEGVFSRGDRRLSALIESAWQAGVRFDGWSEHYRLENWRQAADRCGLDLDRYLRGRDPGGILPWDHLESGVDREFLELEYQRAMERSYTPDCRVHGCQKCGLCDFRTIRPVLHRAGESTPGSPPAAGAHGPAPERGFTYRVHYSRLDDARFLGHLEMLQLVFRVLRRAGLPVLFSRGFNPSPRVSFSQALPVGVESLVEFFDVELARPLSDVTSAAERLNDQLPAAIRVTAIEPAPAGAPELTRTSYRITGVQAAGPGLKERAAAFLASASHPVQRVRKGRTRELDLRPLVARLDVEDGTVFLDLLTRPGQAGTGPREILEKVLQVGHGVALQARVLKTAVSRETA
;
A
#
# COMPACT_ATOMS: atom_id res chain seq x y z
N PRO A 1 -24.48 4.69 -3.80
CA PRO A 1 -24.00 4.07 -2.55
C PRO A 1 -22.68 3.30 -2.77
N LEU A 2 -21.76 3.41 -1.82
CA LEU A 2 -20.52 2.62 -1.79
C LEU A 2 -20.86 1.11 -1.73
N PHE A 3 -20.09 0.29 -2.43
CA PHE A 3 -20.35 -1.14 -2.58
C PHE A 3 -19.09 -1.99 -2.42
N SER A 4 -19.29 -3.28 -2.15
CA SER A 4 -18.21 -4.26 -2.03
C SER A 4 -17.63 -4.70 -3.38
N LEU A 5 -16.36 -5.11 -3.40
CA LEU A 5 -15.67 -5.47 -4.64
C LEU A 5 -16.23 -6.77 -5.24
N GLU A 6 -16.50 -7.77 -4.38
CA GLU A 6 -16.84 -9.12 -4.76
C GLU A 6 -18.28 -9.29 -5.26
N ALA A 7 -19.25 -8.60 -4.61
CA ALA A 7 -20.66 -8.78 -4.89
C ALA A 7 -21.33 -7.53 -5.51
N ARG A 8 -20.60 -6.40 -5.59
CA ARG A 8 -21.17 -5.08 -5.91
C ARG A 8 -22.41 -4.75 -5.05
N ARG A 9 -22.45 -5.27 -3.82
CA ARG A 9 -23.55 -5.08 -2.88
C ARG A 9 -23.33 -3.78 -2.09
N PRO A 10 -24.35 -2.92 -1.91
CA PRO A 10 -24.24 -1.74 -1.07
C PRO A 10 -23.77 -2.09 0.34
N LEU A 11 -22.86 -1.30 0.92
CA LEU A 11 -22.28 -1.62 2.23
C LEU A 11 -23.33 -1.66 3.36
N ALA A 12 -24.35 -0.81 3.31
CA ALA A 12 -25.44 -0.82 4.30
C ALA A 12 -26.28 -2.10 4.30
N ALA A 13 -26.17 -2.94 3.26
CA ALA A 13 -26.91 -4.20 3.19
C ALA A 13 -26.18 -5.39 3.84
N TYR A 14 -24.98 -5.20 4.38
CA TYR A 14 -24.26 -6.23 5.11
C TYR A 14 -24.67 -6.27 6.59
N ASP A 15 -24.40 -7.38 7.26
CA ASP A 15 -24.56 -7.51 8.72
C ASP A 15 -23.49 -6.75 9.50
N VAL A 16 -22.27 -6.73 8.95
CA VAL A 16 -21.07 -6.22 9.59
C VAL A 16 -20.22 -5.47 8.58
N LEU A 17 -19.67 -4.34 9.02
CA LEU A 17 -18.64 -3.59 8.33
C LEU A 17 -17.38 -3.55 9.20
N GLY A 18 -16.34 -4.28 8.80
CA GLY A 18 -15.02 -4.23 9.43
C GLY A 18 -14.13 -3.15 8.82
N ILE A 19 -13.61 -2.22 9.62
CA ILE A 19 -12.72 -1.14 9.20
C ILE A 19 -11.39 -1.25 9.93
N THR A 20 -10.32 -1.41 9.17
CA THR A 20 -8.96 -1.34 9.72
C THR A 20 -8.57 0.11 10.02
N LEU A 21 -7.89 0.31 11.15
CA LEU A 21 -7.32 1.55 11.67
C LEU A 21 -5.79 1.47 11.53
N PRO A 22 -5.24 1.56 10.31
CA PRO A 22 -3.80 1.38 10.08
C PRO A 22 -2.98 2.61 10.47
N TYR A 23 -3.58 3.80 10.40
CA TYR A 23 -2.90 5.08 10.50
C TYR A 23 -3.88 6.20 10.88
N GLU A 24 -3.44 7.15 11.69
CA GLU A 24 -4.30 8.18 12.29
C GLU A 24 -4.88 9.17 11.26
N LEU A 25 -4.11 9.56 10.24
CA LEU A 25 -4.62 10.52 9.22
C LEU A 25 -5.64 9.90 8.25
N CYS A 26 -6.04 8.63 8.49
CA CYS A 26 -7.15 7.99 7.77
C CYS A 26 -8.49 8.14 8.50
N TYR A 27 -8.57 8.76 9.68
CA TYR A 27 -9.81 8.79 10.46
C TYR A 27 -10.98 9.48 9.77
N THR A 28 -10.74 10.55 9.00
CA THR A 28 -11.79 11.20 8.18
C THR A 28 -12.30 10.30 7.05
N ASN A 29 -11.49 9.33 6.59
CA ASN A 29 -11.94 8.36 5.59
C ASN A 29 -12.97 7.38 6.17
N ILE A 30 -12.96 7.12 7.48
CA ILE A 30 -13.97 6.30 8.17
C ILE A 30 -15.35 6.92 7.98
N LEU A 31 -15.48 8.21 8.29
CA LEU A 31 -16.74 8.95 8.14
C LEU A 31 -17.17 9.02 6.67
N THR A 32 -16.21 9.11 5.75
CA THR A 32 -16.48 9.10 4.31
C THR A 32 -17.06 7.77 3.84
N ILE A 33 -16.55 6.65 4.36
CA ILE A 33 -17.08 5.32 4.07
C ILE A 33 -18.52 5.20 4.58
N LEU A 34 -18.77 5.63 5.83
CA LEU A 34 -20.10 5.56 6.45
C LEU A 34 -21.13 6.44 5.71
N ASP A 35 -20.78 7.68 5.40
CA ASP A 35 -21.62 8.62 4.67
C ASP A 35 -21.97 8.10 3.26
N LEU A 36 -20.98 7.64 2.49
CA LEU A 36 -21.21 7.07 1.16
C LEU A 36 -22.01 5.76 1.18
N ALA A 37 -21.96 5.04 2.30
CA ALA A 37 -22.77 3.85 2.55
C ALA A 37 -24.20 4.18 3.01
N GLY A 38 -24.48 5.41 3.45
CA GLY A 38 -25.74 5.78 4.08
C GLY A 38 -25.91 5.24 5.50
N ILE A 39 -24.80 5.00 6.21
CA ILE A 39 -24.78 4.51 7.60
C ILE A 39 -24.57 5.70 8.54
N PRO A 40 -25.34 5.85 9.64
CA PRO A 40 -25.11 6.90 10.63
C PRO A 40 -23.67 6.92 11.15
N LEU A 41 -23.09 8.12 11.21
CA LEU A 41 -21.68 8.30 11.60
C LEU A 41 -21.42 7.82 13.03
N ARG A 42 -22.26 8.25 13.98
CA ARG A 42 -22.17 7.90 15.39
C ARG A 42 -22.82 6.54 15.65
N ALA A 43 -22.16 5.69 16.42
CA ALA A 43 -22.70 4.39 16.83
C ALA A 43 -24.04 4.52 17.56
N ALA A 44 -24.18 5.54 18.42
CA ALA A 44 -25.41 5.81 19.17
C ALA A 44 -26.63 6.19 18.30
N ALA A 45 -26.43 6.55 17.02
CA ALA A 45 -27.50 6.87 16.09
C ALA A 45 -27.92 5.67 15.21
N ARG A 46 -27.30 4.50 15.39
CA ARG A 46 -27.60 3.29 14.63
C ARG A 46 -28.70 2.49 15.30
N THR A 47 -29.64 1.99 14.50
CA THR A 47 -30.71 1.06 14.89
C THR A 47 -30.35 -0.38 14.54
N ASP A 48 -31.18 -1.34 14.94
CA ASP A 48 -31.03 -2.76 14.59
C ASP A 48 -31.01 -3.03 13.06
N ASP A 49 -31.53 -2.11 12.24
CA ASP A 49 -31.52 -2.23 10.78
C ASP A 49 -30.16 -1.89 10.13
N HIS A 50 -29.24 -1.31 10.89
CA HIS A 50 -27.92 -0.92 10.38
C HIS A 50 -26.86 -1.99 10.67
N PRO A 51 -25.86 -2.18 9.78
CA PRO A 51 -24.73 -3.06 10.06
C PRO A 51 -24.02 -2.68 11.36
N LEU A 52 -23.44 -3.67 12.04
CA LEU A 52 -22.44 -3.42 13.08
C LEU A 52 -21.16 -2.89 12.44
N VAL A 53 -20.63 -1.79 12.95
CA VAL A 53 -19.35 -1.23 12.50
C VAL A 53 -18.26 -1.63 13.47
N LEU A 54 -17.36 -2.51 13.02
CA LEU A 54 -16.26 -3.04 13.80
C LEU A 54 -14.94 -2.39 13.41
N GLY A 55 -14.13 -2.03 14.39
CA GLY A 55 -12.77 -1.50 14.21
C GLY A 55 -11.70 -2.55 14.46
N GLY A 56 -10.49 -2.35 13.95
CA GLY A 56 -9.32 -3.17 14.30
C GLY A 56 -8.03 -2.62 13.71
N GLY A 57 -6.88 -3.25 13.94
CA GLY A 57 -5.59 -2.81 13.40
C GLY A 57 -4.71 -2.05 14.41
N SER A 58 -3.57 -1.51 13.96
CA SER A 58 -2.53 -1.00 14.86
C SER A 58 -2.96 0.19 15.71
N CYS A 59 -3.76 1.11 15.17
CA CYS A 59 -4.25 2.25 15.93
C CYS A 59 -5.38 1.87 16.92
N ALA A 60 -5.88 0.63 16.91
CA ALA A 60 -6.88 0.17 17.88
C ALA A 60 -6.34 0.17 19.32
N MET A 61 -5.02 0.27 19.51
CA MET A 61 -4.39 0.40 20.83
C MET A 61 -4.53 1.81 21.45
N ASN A 62 -5.08 2.79 20.73
CA ASN A 62 -5.74 3.95 21.33
C ASN A 62 -6.89 4.36 20.41
N PRO A 63 -8.07 3.75 20.56
CA PRO A 63 -9.20 3.97 19.68
C PRO A 63 -10.07 5.15 20.14
N GLU A 64 -9.84 5.73 21.33
CA GLU A 64 -10.67 6.81 21.90
C GLU A 64 -10.96 7.95 20.92
N PRO A 65 -10.01 8.42 20.08
CA PRO A 65 -10.31 9.47 19.11
C PRO A 65 -11.43 9.12 18.11
N VAL A 66 -11.66 7.85 17.82
CA VAL A 66 -12.66 7.37 16.86
C VAL A 66 -13.76 6.53 17.49
N ALA A 67 -13.72 6.35 18.81
CA ALA A 67 -14.51 5.34 19.50
C ALA A 67 -16.03 5.58 19.39
N ASP A 68 -16.49 6.82 19.22
CA ASP A 68 -17.92 7.12 19.02
C ASP A 68 -18.45 6.70 17.63
N PHE A 69 -17.58 6.31 16.70
CA PHE A 69 -17.96 5.84 15.37
C PHE A 69 -18.06 4.31 15.28
N PHE A 70 -17.68 3.56 16.30
CA PHE A 70 -17.61 2.10 16.28
C PHE A 70 -18.56 1.46 17.29
N ASP A 71 -19.21 0.37 16.86
CA ASP A 71 -20.02 -0.48 17.75
C ASP A 71 -19.10 -1.32 18.65
N ALA A 72 -18.03 -1.89 18.08
CA ALA A 72 -16.97 -2.56 18.81
C ALA A 72 -15.63 -2.50 18.06
N ILE A 73 -14.52 -2.75 18.75
CA ILE A 73 -13.15 -2.64 18.21
C ILE A 73 -12.34 -3.84 18.68
N VAL A 74 -11.77 -4.57 17.74
CA VAL A 74 -10.90 -5.72 18.00
C VAL A 74 -9.47 -5.23 18.27
N LEU A 75 -8.91 -5.66 19.40
CA LEU A 75 -7.56 -5.37 19.84
C LEU A 75 -6.66 -6.59 19.60
N GLY A 76 -5.56 -6.40 18.86
CA GLY A 76 -4.56 -7.43 18.64
C GLY A 76 -4.82 -8.28 17.40
N ASP A 77 -4.55 -9.58 17.50
CA ASP A 77 -4.66 -10.51 16.37
C ASP A 77 -6.14 -10.83 16.04
N GLY A 78 -6.49 -10.79 14.75
CA GLY A 78 -7.86 -10.80 14.26
C GLY A 78 -8.37 -12.16 13.77
N GLU A 79 -7.47 -13.11 13.54
CA GLU A 79 -7.74 -14.32 12.75
C GLU A 79 -8.78 -15.24 13.40
N GLU A 80 -8.71 -15.47 14.71
CA GLU A 80 -9.69 -16.30 15.44
C GLU A 80 -10.92 -15.50 15.86
N VAL A 81 -10.72 -14.27 16.36
CA VAL A 81 -11.81 -13.45 16.92
C VAL A 81 -12.84 -13.04 15.87
N ILE A 82 -12.45 -12.88 14.60
CA ILE A 82 -13.42 -12.60 13.53
C ILE A 82 -14.36 -13.79 13.28
N VAL A 83 -13.89 -15.03 13.47
CA VAL A 83 -14.71 -16.23 13.37
C VAL A 83 -15.66 -16.32 14.55
N GLU A 84 -15.16 -16.12 15.78
CA GLU A 84 -16.01 -16.10 16.99
C GLU A 84 -17.10 -15.02 16.94
N ILE A 85 -16.76 -13.82 16.45
CA ILE A 85 -17.74 -12.75 16.23
C ILE A 85 -18.77 -13.20 15.18
N SER A 86 -18.33 -13.84 14.09
CA SER A 86 -19.25 -14.30 13.04
C SER A 86 -20.23 -15.35 13.57
N ASP A 87 -19.74 -16.33 14.33
CA ASP A 87 -20.58 -17.36 14.95
C ASP A 87 -21.59 -16.75 15.93
N LEU A 88 -21.14 -15.84 16.80
CA LEU A 88 -22.01 -15.10 17.73
C LEU A 88 -23.11 -14.33 17.00
N LEU A 89 -22.80 -13.70 15.87
CA LEU A 89 -23.78 -12.95 15.08
C LEU A 89 -24.75 -13.87 14.35
N MET A 90 -24.29 -15.03 13.87
CA MET A 90 -25.16 -16.05 13.28
C MET A 90 -26.15 -16.61 14.30
N GLU A 91 -25.68 -16.90 15.52
CA GLU A 91 -26.54 -17.29 16.65
C GLU A 91 -27.52 -16.19 17.02
N GLY A 92 -27.04 -14.94 17.13
CA GLY A 92 -27.88 -13.79 17.47
C GLY A 92 -28.96 -13.52 16.44
N ARG A 93 -28.65 -13.67 15.15
CA ARG A 93 -29.62 -13.60 14.06
C ARG A 93 -30.68 -14.71 14.16
N ALA A 94 -30.28 -15.94 14.51
CA ALA A 94 -31.22 -17.05 14.68
C ALA A 94 -32.11 -16.88 15.93
N ALA A 95 -31.57 -16.31 17.01
CA ALA A 95 -32.27 -16.08 18.28
C ALA A 95 -33.05 -14.76 18.34
N GLY A 96 -32.82 -13.84 17.39
CA GLY A 96 -33.46 -12.52 17.34
C GLY A 96 -32.94 -11.53 18.39
N TRP A 97 -31.63 -11.56 18.68
CA TRP A 97 -31.02 -10.61 19.63
C TRP A 97 -31.06 -9.17 19.10
N SER A 98 -31.35 -8.24 20.00
CA SER A 98 -31.19 -6.80 19.76
C SER A 98 -29.70 -6.43 19.63
N ARG A 99 -29.42 -5.24 19.04
CA ARG A 99 -28.05 -4.72 18.97
C ARG A 99 -27.39 -4.63 20.35
N GLN A 100 -28.13 -4.22 21.37
CA GLN A 100 -27.60 -4.10 22.73
C GLN A 100 -27.19 -5.47 23.31
N GLU A 101 -28.01 -6.50 23.12
CA GLU A 101 -27.69 -7.88 23.52
C GLU A 101 -26.47 -8.46 22.79
N ILE A 102 -26.29 -8.07 21.52
CA ILE A 102 -25.10 -8.41 20.74
C ILE A 102 -23.87 -7.72 21.34
N LEU A 103 -23.93 -6.42 21.63
CA LEU A 103 -22.82 -5.68 22.24
C LEU A 103 -22.42 -6.27 23.60
N GLU A 104 -23.40 -6.69 24.41
CA GLU A 104 -23.17 -7.32 25.71
C GLU A 104 -22.41 -8.63 25.60
N ARG A 105 -22.71 -9.44 24.58
CA ARG A 105 -22.02 -10.71 24.30
C ARG A 105 -20.66 -10.48 23.64
N LEU A 106 -20.55 -9.50 22.76
CA LEU A 106 -19.27 -9.08 22.18
C LEU A 106 -18.28 -8.65 23.27
N ALA A 107 -18.73 -8.00 24.34
CA ALA A 107 -17.86 -7.66 25.47
C ALA A 107 -17.32 -8.88 26.24
N ALA A 108 -17.96 -10.05 26.12
CA ALA A 108 -17.44 -11.30 26.66
C ALA A 108 -16.39 -11.97 25.74
N VAL A 109 -16.28 -11.54 24.49
CA VAL A 109 -15.28 -12.04 23.54
C VAL A 109 -13.93 -11.41 23.83
N ALA A 110 -12.92 -12.25 24.05
CA ALA A 110 -11.57 -11.80 24.41
C ALA A 110 -10.97 -10.90 23.31
N GLY A 111 -10.47 -9.72 23.72
CA GLY A 111 -9.87 -8.74 22.81
C GLY A 111 -10.86 -7.80 22.13
N VAL A 112 -12.17 -7.91 22.39
CA VAL A 112 -13.16 -6.98 21.86
C VAL A 112 -13.40 -5.87 22.86
N TYR A 113 -13.16 -4.63 22.41
CA TYR A 113 -13.45 -3.39 23.12
C TYR A 113 -14.80 -2.83 22.64
N VAL A 114 -15.77 -2.64 23.55
CA VAL A 114 -17.07 -2.02 23.26
C VAL A 114 -17.09 -0.59 23.81
N PRO A 115 -16.93 0.45 22.96
CA PRO A 115 -16.80 1.82 23.42
C PRO A 115 -17.93 2.36 24.29
N SER A 116 -19.17 1.91 24.05
CA SER A 116 -20.35 2.37 24.80
C SER A 116 -20.39 1.88 26.24
N PHE A 117 -19.51 0.95 26.64
CA PHE A 117 -19.40 0.46 28.01
C PHE A 117 -18.34 1.20 28.84
N PHE A 118 -17.75 2.26 28.30
CA PHE A 118 -16.79 3.11 28.99
C PHE A 118 -17.16 4.58 28.84
N SER A 119 -17.07 5.32 29.94
CA SER A 119 -17.35 6.75 29.98
C SER A 119 -16.10 7.51 30.44
N PRO A 120 -15.50 8.36 29.59
CA PRO A 120 -14.43 9.25 30.03
C PRO A 120 -14.98 10.33 30.97
N GLU A 121 -14.23 10.64 32.01
CA GLU A 121 -14.56 11.66 33.01
C GLU A 121 -13.51 12.76 33.00
N TYR A 122 -13.97 14.01 33.07
CA TYR A 122 -13.14 15.19 32.89
C TYR A 122 -13.31 16.18 34.04
N GLU A 123 -12.20 16.76 34.50
CA GLU A 123 -12.18 17.95 35.35
C GLU A 123 -11.66 19.13 34.51
N GLY A 124 -12.58 20.01 34.12
CA GLY A 124 -12.32 21.00 33.07
C GLY A 124 -11.89 20.29 31.79
N ASP A 125 -10.69 20.58 31.31
CA ASP A 125 -10.15 19.96 30.10
C ASP A 125 -9.29 18.71 30.36
N THR A 126 -9.13 18.28 31.61
CA THR A 126 -8.25 17.17 32.00
C THR A 126 -9.02 15.87 32.15
N LEU A 127 -8.59 14.83 31.43
CA LEU A 127 -9.09 13.47 31.62
C LEU A 127 -8.62 12.97 33.00
N VAL A 128 -9.56 12.62 33.86
CA VAL A 128 -9.29 12.13 35.23
C VAL A 128 -9.62 10.66 35.41
N ALA A 129 -10.49 10.08 34.56
CA ALA A 129 -10.77 8.66 34.55
C ALA A 129 -11.39 8.21 33.22
N ILE A 130 -11.33 6.90 32.96
CA ILE A 130 -12.20 6.22 32.00
C ILE A 130 -13.00 5.21 32.80
N ARG A 131 -14.23 5.59 33.17
CA ARG A 131 -15.07 4.80 34.06
C ARG A 131 -15.72 3.66 33.28
N PRO A 132 -15.50 2.39 33.65
CA PRO A 132 -16.28 1.29 33.09
C PRO A 132 -17.72 1.39 33.61
N LEU A 133 -18.69 1.24 32.71
CA LEU A 133 -20.12 1.23 33.04
C LEU A 133 -20.60 -0.14 33.52
N ARG A 134 -19.74 -1.16 33.39
CA ARG A 134 -19.97 -2.53 33.80
C ARG A 134 -18.89 -3.01 34.77
N SER A 135 -19.27 -3.66 35.85
CA SER A 135 -18.32 -4.07 36.89
C SER A 135 -17.44 -5.26 36.50
N ASP A 136 -17.96 -6.12 35.62
CA ASP A 136 -17.31 -7.32 35.06
C ASP A 136 -16.43 -7.02 33.84
N TYR A 137 -16.52 -5.81 33.29
CA TYR A 137 -15.85 -5.39 32.06
C TYR A 137 -15.08 -4.09 32.28
N ARG A 138 -13.97 -4.19 33.03
CA ARG A 138 -13.17 -3.03 33.47
C ARG A 138 -11.97 -2.72 32.60
N LYS A 139 -11.37 -3.75 32.01
CA LYS A 139 -10.21 -3.65 31.15
C LYS A 139 -10.31 -4.64 30.01
N VAL A 140 -9.76 -4.27 28.86
CA VAL A 140 -9.79 -5.10 27.67
C VAL A 140 -8.36 -5.42 27.26
N ARG A 141 -7.98 -6.68 27.41
CA ARG A 141 -6.68 -7.17 26.99
C ARG A 141 -6.70 -7.57 25.52
N ARG A 142 -5.71 -7.12 24.75
CA ARG A 142 -5.59 -7.50 23.34
C ARG A 142 -5.45 -9.02 23.18
N ARG A 143 -5.93 -9.52 22.05
CA ARG A 143 -5.75 -10.91 21.65
C ARG A 143 -4.34 -11.13 21.09
N VAL A 144 -3.75 -12.26 21.46
CA VAL A 144 -2.44 -12.70 20.99
C VAL A 144 -2.53 -14.16 20.59
N LEU A 145 -2.33 -14.45 19.31
CA LEU A 145 -2.26 -15.82 18.83
C LEU A 145 -0.95 -16.46 19.30
N PRO A 146 -0.97 -17.70 19.83
CA PRO A 146 0.24 -18.43 20.19
C PRO A 146 1.21 -18.59 19.00
N GLU A 147 0.65 -18.94 17.85
CA GLU A 147 1.35 -19.22 16.59
C GLU A 147 0.60 -18.54 15.43
N LEU A 148 1.28 -18.35 14.30
CA LEU A 148 0.65 -17.76 13.12
C LEU A 148 -0.07 -18.86 12.33
N PRO A 149 -1.40 -18.83 12.20
CA PRO A 149 -2.13 -19.86 11.45
C PRO A 149 -1.82 -19.77 9.96
N PRO A 150 -2.03 -20.85 9.18
CA PRO A 150 -2.08 -20.78 7.72
C PRO A 150 -3.08 -19.72 7.27
N VAL A 151 -2.78 -19.00 6.19
CA VAL A 151 -3.64 -17.92 5.67
C VAL A 151 -3.98 -18.18 4.22
N ASP A 152 -5.20 -18.66 3.99
CA ASP A 152 -5.69 -19.00 2.65
C ASP A 152 -5.73 -17.79 1.70
N LEU A 153 -5.96 -16.58 2.23
CA LEU A 153 -6.02 -15.35 1.44
C LEU A 153 -4.73 -15.06 0.65
N LEU A 154 -3.58 -15.54 1.13
CA LEU A 154 -2.30 -15.35 0.44
C LEU A 154 -2.09 -16.35 -0.71
N THR A 155 -2.82 -17.47 -0.71
CA THR A 155 -2.76 -18.48 -1.79
C THR A 155 -3.53 -18.03 -3.04
N ARG A 156 -4.59 -17.22 -2.86
CA ARG A 156 -5.43 -16.66 -3.92
C ARG A 156 -5.65 -15.15 -3.69
N PRO A 157 -4.60 -14.34 -3.76
CA PRO A 157 -4.72 -12.91 -3.47
C PRO A 157 -5.53 -12.21 -4.57
N LEU A 158 -6.15 -11.08 -4.22
CA LEU A 158 -6.81 -10.21 -5.19
C LEU A 158 -5.78 -9.72 -6.23
N VAL A 159 -6.10 -9.93 -7.52
CA VAL A 159 -5.26 -9.48 -8.63
C VAL A 159 -5.76 -8.12 -9.12
N PRO A 160 -5.00 -7.03 -8.89
CA PRO A 160 -5.50 -5.69 -9.15
C PRO A 160 -5.43 -5.38 -10.65
N LEU A 161 -6.48 -4.81 -11.24
CA LEU A 161 -6.47 -4.37 -12.65
C LEU A 161 -5.72 -3.05 -12.85
N VAL A 162 -5.58 -2.28 -11.78
CA VAL A 162 -4.87 -1.00 -11.74
C VAL A 162 -3.69 -1.11 -10.79
N LYS A 163 -2.63 -0.33 -10.98
CA LYS A 163 -1.46 -0.40 -10.12
C LYS A 163 -1.78 0.06 -8.68
N PRO A 164 -1.77 -0.81 -7.66
CA PRO A 164 -1.89 -0.40 -6.28
C PRO A 164 -0.56 0.15 -5.74
N VAL A 165 -0.60 0.69 -4.52
CA VAL A 165 0.61 1.14 -3.80
C VAL A 165 1.58 -0.02 -3.56
N HIS A 166 1.06 -1.20 -3.23
CA HIS A 166 1.83 -2.43 -3.03
C HIS A 166 1.51 -3.43 -4.14
N ASP A 167 2.19 -3.27 -5.27
CA ASP A 167 1.96 -4.07 -6.48
C ASP A 167 2.80 -5.35 -6.51
N ARG A 168 2.60 -6.22 -5.51
CA ARG A 168 3.43 -7.41 -5.24
C ARG A 168 2.73 -8.39 -4.29
N LEU A 169 3.19 -9.65 -4.27
CA LEU A 169 2.75 -10.61 -3.25
C LEU A 169 3.49 -10.32 -1.94
N GLY A 170 2.77 -9.81 -0.94
CA GLY A 170 3.31 -9.63 0.42
C GLY A 170 3.10 -10.86 1.28
N LEU A 171 4.18 -11.50 1.75
CA LEU A 171 4.11 -12.63 2.67
C LEU A 171 4.65 -12.24 4.04
N GLU A 172 3.80 -12.31 5.07
CA GLU A 172 4.23 -12.15 6.46
C GLU A 172 5.03 -13.38 6.89
N ILE A 173 6.36 -13.25 7.00
CA ILE A 173 7.24 -14.35 7.43
C ILE A 173 7.36 -14.44 8.96
N ALA A 174 7.11 -13.32 9.65
CA ALA A 174 7.12 -13.24 11.11
C ALA A 174 6.31 -12.04 11.59
N ARG A 175 5.61 -12.21 12.71
CA ARG A 175 4.90 -11.14 13.43
C ARG A 175 5.62 -10.82 14.73
N GLY A 176 5.77 -9.54 15.05
CA GLY A 176 6.47 -9.09 16.26
C GLY A 176 7.97 -8.86 16.06
N CYS A 177 8.61 -8.26 17.07
CA CYS A 177 10.03 -7.92 17.10
C CYS A 177 10.55 -7.95 18.54
N THR A 178 11.75 -8.48 18.76
CA THR A 178 12.36 -8.64 20.10
C THR A 178 13.36 -7.53 20.45
N ARG A 179 13.73 -6.69 19.48
CA ARG A 179 14.78 -5.65 19.63
C ARG A 179 14.45 -4.56 20.66
N GLY A 180 13.16 -4.33 20.95
CA GLY A 180 12.74 -3.45 22.05
C GLY A 180 13.13 -1.98 21.91
N CYS A 181 13.09 -1.43 20.69
CA CYS A 181 13.29 0.01 20.50
C CYS A 181 12.19 0.81 21.21
N ARG A 182 12.57 1.77 22.07
CA ARG A 182 11.68 2.43 23.04
C ARG A 182 10.64 3.38 22.45
N PHE A 183 10.82 3.77 21.19
CA PHE A 183 9.86 4.58 20.44
C PHE A 183 8.86 3.73 19.63
N CYS A 184 9.15 2.45 19.42
CA CYS A 184 8.48 1.64 18.41
C CYS A 184 7.26 0.93 18.99
N GLN A 185 6.07 1.47 18.72
CA GLN A 185 4.80 0.85 19.12
C GLN A 185 4.66 -0.57 18.60
N ALA A 186 4.93 -0.79 17.31
CA ALA A 186 4.88 -2.13 16.71
C ALA A 186 5.81 -3.13 17.42
N GLY A 187 6.94 -2.66 17.94
CA GLY A 187 7.88 -3.46 18.74
C GLY A 187 7.34 -3.86 20.12
N ILE A 188 6.23 -3.30 20.57
CA ILE A 188 5.52 -3.63 21.81
C ILE A 188 4.23 -4.39 21.50
N ILE A 189 3.34 -3.82 20.68
CA ILE A 189 1.97 -4.31 20.48
C ILE A 189 1.88 -5.58 19.63
N TYR A 190 2.95 -6.00 18.94
CA TYR A 190 2.97 -7.26 18.19
C TYR A 190 3.78 -8.37 18.87
N ARG A 191 4.33 -8.12 20.07
CA ARG A 191 5.03 -9.18 20.83
C ARG A 191 4.06 -10.34 21.16
N PRO A 192 4.57 -11.56 21.43
CA PRO A 192 5.96 -11.99 21.20
C PRO A 192 6.23 -12.20 19.70
N VAL A 193 7.50 -12.39 19.34
CA VAL A 193 7.85 -12.74 17.97
C VAL A 193 7.37 -14.15 17.62
N ARG A 194 6.72 -14.30 16.47
CA ARG A 194 6.21 -15.57 15.96
C ARG A 194 6.61 -15.70 14.51
N GLU A 195 7.47 -16.66 14.23
CA GLU A 195 7.99 -16.95 12.90
C GLU A 195 7.17 -18.05 12.22
N ARG A 196 6.94 -17.91 10.91
CA ARG A 196 6.42 -19.02 10.08
C ARG A 196 7.54 -19.98 9.72
N SER A 197 7.21 -21.24 9.49
CA SER A 197 8.20 -22.20 9.02
C SER A 197 8.62 -21.88 7.57
N PRO A 198 9.84 -22.23 7.15
CA PRO A 198 10.25 -22.09 5.75
C PRO A 198 9.34 -22.84 4.77
N ASP A 199 8.78 -23.99 5.17
CA ASP A 199 7.89 -24.79 4.32
C ASP A 199 6.55 -24.09 4.10
N ASP A 200 5.96 -23.49 5.13
CA ASP A 200 4.75 -22.68 5.00
C ASP A 200 4.98 -21.49 4.06
N ILE A 201 6.12 -20.80 4.20
CA ILE A 201 6.45 -19.65 3.37
C ILE A 201 6.62 -20.06 1.90
N MET A 202 7.28 -21.20 1.63
CA MET A 202 7.43 -21.72 0.27
C MET A 202 6.08 -22.09 -0.34
N ALA A 203 5.21 -22.78 0.41
CA ALA A 203 3.88 -23.16 -0.06
C ALA A 203 3.02 -21.92 -0.40
N LEU A 204 3.01 -20.92 0.48
CA LEU A 204 2.33 -19.64 0.24
C LEU A 204 2.90 -18.89 -0.96
N ALA A 205 4.22 -18.87 -1.13
CA ALA A 205 4.88 -18.21 -2.25
C ALA A 205 4.54 -18.87 -3.59
N GLU A 206 4.61 -20.20 -3.67
CA GLU A 206 4.33 -20.94 -4.91
C GLU A 206 2.89 -20.78 -5.36
N GLN A 207 1.95 -20.99 -4.44
CA GLN A 207 0.52 -20.85 -4.74
C GLN A 207 0.15 -19.39 -5.03
N GLY A 208 0.61 -18.46 -4.19
CA GLY A 208 0.31 -17.05 -4.33
C GLY A 208 0.85 -16.44 -5.62
N ILE A 209 2.10 -16.71 -6.00
CA ILE A 209 2.68 -16.24 -7.28
C ILE A 209 1.97 -16.89 -8.46
N GLY A 210 1.70 -18.20 -8.40
CA GLY A 210 0.99 -18.93 -9.45
C GLY A 210 -0.41 -18.38 -9.72
N CYS A 211 -1.18 -18.11 -8.66
CA CYS A 211 -2.56 -17.60 -8.78
C CYS A 211 -2.62 -16.11 -9.16
N SER A 212 -1.63 -15.31 -8.75
CA SER A 212 -1.66 -13.85 -8.92
C SER A 212 -0.94 -13.32 -10.15
N GLY A 213 0.09 -14.03 -10.60
CA GLY A 213 1.00 -13.55 -11.64
C GLY A 213 1.91 -12.40 -11.22
N PHE A 214 2.05 -12.08 -9.92
CA PHE A 214 2.99 -11.04 -9.46
C PHE A 214 4.45 -11.35 -9.87
N ASP A 215 5.22 -10.32 -10.23
CA ASP A 215 6.66 -10.36 -10.55
C ASP A 215 7.55 -9.97 -9.37
N GLU A 216 6.96 -9.71 -8.21
CA GLU A 216 7.67 -9.41 -6.97
C GLU A 216 7.01 -10.14 -5.80
N LEU A 217 7.84 -10.79 -4.99
CA LEU A 217 7.54 -11.37 -3.69
C LEU A 217 8.19 -10.51 -2.60
N ALA A 218 7.42 -9.95 -1.68
CA ALA A 218 7.94 -9.17 -0.55
C ALA A 218 7.86 -9.97 0.75
N LEU A 219 9.00 -10.17 1.41
CA LEU A 219 9.07 -10.79 2.74
C LEU A 219 8.79 -9.74 3.82
N LEU A 220 7.58 -9.77 4.36
CA LEU A 220 7.07 -8.80 5.33
C LEU A 220 7.33 -9.28 6.76
N SER A 221 7.95 -8.41 7.56
CA SER A 221 8.02 -8.50 9.02
C SER A 221 8.50 -7.16 9.57
N LEU A 222 8.52 -7.01 10.89
CA LEU A 222 9.11 -5.84 11.54
C LEU A 222 10.65 -5.83 11.46
N SER A 223 11.28 -6.99 11.28
CA SER A 223 12.73 -7.11 11.10
C SER A 223 13.05 -8.39 10.33
N THR A 224 13.07 -8.30 9.00
CA THR A 224 13.22 -9.48 8.11
C THR A 224 14.59 -10.13 8.29
N GLY A 225 15.61 -9.31 8.53
CA GLY A 225 16.97 -9.77 8.81
C GLY A 225 17.10 -10.58 10.10
N ASP A 226 16.16 -10.44 11.04
CA ASP A 226 16.16 -11.23 12.26
C ASP A 226 15.46 -12.58 12.08
N TYR A 227 14.80 -12.87 10.95
CA TYR A 227 14.15 -14.18 10.76
C TYR A 227 15.17 -15.33 10.80
N SER A 228 14.96 -16.27 11.72
CA SER A 228 15.97 -17.29 12.08
C SER A 228 16.44 -18.18 10.92
N CYS A 229 15.60 -18.35 9.90
CA CYS A 229 15.87 -19.19 8.73
C CYS A 229 16.07 -18.39 7.43
N LEU A 230 16.43 -17.10 7.50
CA LEU A 230 16.47 -16.21 6.32
C LEU A 230 17.40 -16.72 5.21
N GLY A 231 18.63 -17.11 5.54
CA GLY A 231 19.59 -17.62 4.54
C GLY A 231 19.05 -18.83 3.76
N PRO A 232 18.70 -19.95 4.44
CA PRO A 232 18.10 -21.12 3.79
C PRO A 232 16.83 -20.81 3.00
N LEU A 233 15.94 -19.97 3.54
CA LEU A 233 14.71 -19.56 2.87
C LEU A 233 15.00 -18.80 1.57
N MET A 234 15.93 -17.84 1.60
CA MET A 234 16.32 -17.05 0.42
C MET A 234 16.87 -17.94 -0.69
N THR A 235 17.71 -18.92 -0.37
CA THR A 235 18.21 -19.89 -1.35
C THR A 235 17.07 -20.65 -2.01
N ARG A 236 16.14 -21.22 -1.22
CA ARG A 236 14.98 -21.97 -1.75
C ARG A 236 14.10 -21.12 -2.65
N LEU A 237 13.77 -19.90 -2.22
CA LEU A 237 12.95 -18.98 -3.00
C LEU A 237 13.64 -18.59 -4.32
N MET A 238 14.94 -18.25 -4.27
CA MET A 238 15.67 -17.84 -5.47
C MET A 238 15.85 -18.98 -6.47
N ASP A 239 16.10 -20.21 -6.00
CA ASP A 239 16.20 -21.38 -6.88
C ASP A 239 14.86 -21.70 -7.55
N ARG A 240 13.75 -21.45 -6.85
CA ARG A 240 12.40 -21.61 -7.39
C ARG A 240 12.02 -20.53 -8.39
N PHE A 241 12.27 -19.25 -8.08
CA PHE A 241 11.62 -18.12 -8.74
C PHE A 241 12.51 -17.30 -9.68
N ALA A 242 13.84 -17.37 -9.56
CA ALA A 242 14.75 -16.52 -10.35
C ALA A 242 14.60 -16.74 -11.87
N ARG A 243 14.37 -17.98 -12.31
CA ARG A 243 14.17 -18.31 -13.73
C ARG A 243 12.83 -17.85 -14.30
N GLU A 244 11.86 -17.55 -13.44
CA GLU A 244 10.55 -16.99 -13.81
C GLU A 244 10.53 -15.45 -13.75
N TYR A 245 11.71 -14.85 -13.52
CA TYR A 245 11.89 -13.41 -13.37
C TYR A 245 11.01 -12.80 -12.26
N VAL A 246 10.76 -13.57 -11.21
CA VAL A 246 10.08 -13.08 -10.00
C VAL A 246 11.16 -12.60 -9.03
N SER A 247 11.10 -11.32 -8.68
CA SER A 247 12.05 -10.68 -7.76
C SER A 247 11.63 -10.88 -6.31
N ILE A 248 12.61 -10.96 -5.40
CA ILE A 248 12.36 -11.03 -3.96
C ILE A 248 12.80 -9.72 -3.32
N SER A 249 11.91 -9.09 -2.54
CA SER A 249 12.18 -7.85 -1.83
C SER A 249 12.06 -8.02 -0.32
N MET A 250 12.91 -7.31 0.42
CA MET A 250 12.98 -7.32 1.88
C MET A 250 12.97 -5.87 2.37
N PRO A 251 11.78 -5.29 2.59
CA PRO A 251 11.67 -3.87 2.92
C PRO A 251 12.21 -3.51 4.31
N SER A 252 12.27 -4.46 5.24
CA SER A 252 12.57 -4.23 6.67
C SER A 252 13.89 -4.88 7.12
N MET A 253 15.01 -4.51 6.50
CA MET A 253 16.33 -5.04 6.89
C MET A 253 17.01 -4.20 7.98
N ARG A 254 17.59 -4.87 8.97
CA ARG A 254 18.34 -4.26 10.07
C ARG A 254 19.84 -4.35 9.81
N VAL A 255 20.60 -3.36 10.28
CA VAL A 255 22.07 -3.34 10.19
C VAL A 255 22.68 -4.56 10.88
N GLY A 256 23.72 -5.13 10.27
CA GLY A 256 24.39 -6.33 10.75
C GLY A 256 23.68 -7.67 10.46
N THR A 257 22.50 -7.66 9.85
CA THR A 257 21.74 -8.91 9.56
C THR A 257 21.95 -9.44 8.13
N LEU A 258 22.66 -8.68 7.30
CA LEU A 258 22.87 -8.99 5.90
C LEU A 258 24.17 -9.77 5.71
N THR A 259 24.06 -11.06 5.41
CA THR A 259 25.23 -11.92 5.16
C THR A 259 25.64 -11.90 3.68
N PRO A 260 26.90 -12.22 3.34
CA PRO A 260 27.34 -12.39 1.95
C PRO A 260 26.46 -13.34 1.13
N GLU A 261 25.96 -14.42 1.74
CA GLU A 261 25.08 -15.38 1.09
C GLU A 261 23.75 -14.74 0.68
N ILE A 262 23.10 -13.99 1.60
CA ILE A 262 21.85 -13.28 1.31
C ILE A 262 22.08 -12.23 0.22
N MET A 263 23.22 -11.54 0.24
CA MET A 263 23.56 -10.54 -0.77
C MET A 263 23.74 -11.15 -2.16
N ASP A 264 24.39 -12.32 -2.27
CA ASP A 264 24.54 -13.02 -3.53
C ASP A 264 23.18 -13.45 -4.11
N GLN A 265 22.27 -13.92 -3.25
CA GLN A 265 20.90 -14.23 -3.64
C GLN A 265 20.16 -13.00 -4.21
N ILE A 266 20.26 -11.83 -3.57
CA ILE A 266 19.61 -10.59 -4.06
C ILE A 266 20.13 -10.16 -5.46
N ARG A 267 21.41 -10.42 -5.76
CA ARG A 267 22.03 -10.02 -7.05
C ARG A 267 21.41 -10.73 -8.26
N ARG A 268 20.80 -11.91 -8.08
CA ARG A 268 20.29 -12.76 -9.17
C ARG A 268 19.08 -12.18 -9.92
N VAL A 269 18.37 -11.16 -9.40
CA VAL A 269 17.19 -10.57 -10.07
C VAL A 269 17.28 -9.06 -10.28
N ARG A 270 17.15 -8.25 -9.21
CA ARG A 270 17.03 -6.78 -9.33
C ARG A 270 17.61 -6.08 -8.10
N LYS A 271 18.56 -5.16 -8.32
CA LYS A 271 19.08 -4.29 -7.25
C LYS A 271 18.17 -3.09 -7.05
N THR A 272 17.49 -3.01 -5.90
CA THR A 272 16.85 -1.77 -5.42
C THR A 272 17.80 -1.01 -4.48
N GLY A 273 17.51 0.25 -4.17
CA GLY A 273 18.33 1.02 -3.22
C GLY A 273 18.33 0.39 -1.83
N PHE A 274 19.50 0.31 -1.21
CA PHE A 274 19.70 -0.31 0.10
C PHE A 274 19.24 0.61 1.22
N THR A 275 18.40 0.14 2.14
CA THR A 275 17.85 0.98 3.22
C THR A 275 18.48 0.60 4.55
N VAL A 276 18.95 1.61 5.26
CA VAL A 276 19.52 1.53 6.59
C VAL A 276 18.69 2.44 7.50
N ALA A 277 18.32 1.94 8.67
CA ALA A 277 17.60 2.73 9.66
C ALA A 277 18.48 2.86 10.92
N PRO A 278 19.22 3.98 11.05
CA PRO A 278 19.93 4.33 12.29
C PRO A 278 19.03 4.98 13.33
N GLU A 279 17.94 5.61 12.88
CA GLU A 279 16.95 6.39 13.64
C GLU A 279 17.50 7.64 14.34
N ALA A 280 18.73 7.63 14.83
CA ALA A 280 19.42 8.73 15.48
C ALA A 280 20.83 8.93 14.91
N GLY A 281 21.36 10.16 15.01
CA GLY A 281 22.66 10.54 14.46
C GLY A 281 23.85 9.99 15.25
N THR A 282 23.77 9.98 16.59
CA THR A 282 24.86 9.59 17.51
C THR A 282 24.63 8.24 18.17
N ASP A 283 25.70 7.59 18.65
CA ASP A 283 25.61 6.37 19.46
C ASP A 283 24.83 6.63 20.75
N ARG A 284 25.12 7.75 21.42
CA ARG A 284 24.41 8.20 22.62
C ARG A 284 22.89 8.19 22.45
N LEU A 285 22.37 8.79 21.37
CA LEU A 285 20.93 8.85 21.15
C LEU A 285 20.37 7.49 20.68
N ARG A 286 21.19 6.66 20.02
CA ARG A 286 20.86 5.24 19.73
C ARG A 286 20.76 4.39 21.00
N GLU A 287 21.56 4.66 22.04
CA GLU A 287 21.46 4.01 23.36
C GLU A 287 20.15 4.40 24.07
N VAL A 288 19.81 5.69 24.06
CA VAL A 288 18.55 6.20 24.65
C VAL A 288 17.35 5.47 24.07
N ILE A 289 17.29 5.29 22.75
CA ILE A 289 16.17 4.60 22.08
C ILE A 289 16.26 3.07 22.11
N ASN A 290 17.27 2.49 22.77
CA ASN A 290 17.57 1.06 22.80
C ASN A 290 17.75 0.45 21.41
N LYS A 291 18.49 1.12 20.51
CA LYS A 291 18.74 0.60 19.18
C LYS A 291 19.81 -0.48 19.19
N GLY A 292 20.86 -0.39 20.01
CA GLY A 292 21.92 -1.41 20.07
C GLY A 292 22.69 -1.57 18.76
N ILE A 293 23.00 -0.46 18.08
CA ILE A 293 23.77 -0.40 16.84
C ILE A 293 24.71 0.80 16.94
N THR A 294 26.00 0.58 16.70
CA THR A 294 27.03 1.63 16.77
C THR A 294 27.22 2.35 15.44
N GLU A 295 27.91 3.49 15.44
CA GLU A 295 28.31 4.16 14.19
C GLU A 295 29.15 3.23 13.30
N GLU A 296 30.05 2.45 13.91
CA GLU A 296 30.92 1.54 13.16
C GLU A 296 30.13 0.42 12.46
N ASP A 297 29.11 -0.15 13.13
CA ASP A 297 28.23 -1.15 12.52
C ASP A 297 27.51 -0.60 11.28
N LEU A 298 27.04 0.66 11.35
CA LEU A 298 26.38 1.36 10.26
C LEU A 298 27.33 1.57 9.08
N LEU A 299 28.55 2.05 9.35
CA LEU A 299 29.56 2.33 8.33
C LEU A 299 30.09 1.03 7.70
N ALA A 300 30.27 -0.03 8.49
CA ALA A 300 30.63 -1.36 8.01
C ALA A 300 29.58 -1.90 7.02
N THR A 301 28.30 -1.85 7.41
CA THR A 301 27.20 -2.28 6.54
C THR A 301 27.15 -1.45 5.25
N CYS A 302 27.44 -0.15 5.32
CA CYS A 302 27.52 0.70 4.12
C CYS A 302 28.72 0.33 3.22
N ARG A 303 29.89 0.02 3.80
CA ARG A 303 31.06 -0.46 3.05
C ARG A 303 30.73 -1.74 2.29
N ASP A 304 30.08 -2.69 2.95
CA ASP A 304 29.70 -3.96 2.34
C ASP A 304 28.73 -3.75 1.19
N ALA A 305 27.66 -2.97 1.41
CA ALA A 305 26.70 -2.65 0.34
C ALA A 305 27.40 -2.00 -0.87
N VAL A 306 28.32 -1.07 -0.66
CA VAL A 306 29.08 -0.40 -1.73
C VAL A 306 30.01 -1.38 -2.45
N ALA A 307 30.79 -2.17 -1.71
CA ALA A 307 31.68 -3.18 -2.28
C ALA A 307 30.91 -4.20 -3.14
N MET A 308 29.64 -4.41 -2.83
CA MET A 308 28.74 -5.30 -3.56
C MET A 308 27.96 -4.62 -4.70
N GLY A 309 28.28 -3.37 -5.00
CA GLY A 309 27.81 -2.63 -6.17
C GLY A 309 26.45 -1.98 -6.00
N TRP A 310 26.00 -1.70 -4.77
CA TRP A 310 24.90 -0.76 -4.54
C TRP A 310 25.38 0.68 -4.74
N ASN A 311 24.64 1.44 -5.55
CA ASN A 311 24.92 2.84 -5.86
C ASN A 311 23.95 3.82 -5.18
N LEU A 312 22.98 3.30 -4.42
CA LEU A 312 21.99 4.07 -3.68
C LEU A 312 21.82 3.48 -2.27
N ILE A 313 22.15 4.29 -1.27
CA ILE A 313 21.86 4.01 0.15
C ILE A 313 20.80 5.00 0.63
N LYS A 314 19.82 4.51 1.40
CA LYS A 314 18.76 5.30 2.02
C LYS A 314 18.90 5.21 3.53
N PHE A 315 18.92 6.34 4.23
CA PHE A 315 18.92 6.40 5.68
C PHE A 315 17.61 6.94 6.22
N TYR A 316 17.04 6.30 7.22
CA TYR A 316 15.85 6.77 7.93
C TYR A 316 16.22 7.23 9.35
N PHE A 317 15.92 8.49 9.65
CA PHE A 317 16.17 9.15 10.93
C PHE A 317 14.89 9.75 11.49
N MET A 318 14.90 10.02 12.80
CA MET A 318 13.90 10.80 13.49
C MET A 318 14.54 12.03 14.12
N ILE A 319 13.73 13.07 14.33
CA ILE A 319 14.09 14.23 15.13
C ILE A 319 13.07 14.44 16.26
N GLY A 320 13.48 15.00 17.38
CA GLY A 320 12.63 15.20 18.55
C GLY A 320 12.57 14.01 19.51
N LEU A 321 13.58 13.14 19.47
CA LEU A 321 13.69 12.04 20.44
C LEU A 321 14.01 12.54 21.85
N PRO A 322 13.69 11.78 22.92
CA PRO A 322 14.05 12.17 24.27
C PRO A 322 15.56 12.42 24.42
N THR A 323 15.92 13.49 25.14
CA THR A 323 17.30 13.95 25.35
C THR A 323 18.06 14.41 24.09
N GLU A 324 17.41 14.53 22.93
CA GLU A 324 18.06 14.98 21.69
C GLU A 324 18.66 16.38 21.84
N THR A 325 19.91 16.52 21.39
CA THR A 325 20.63 17.78 21.32
C THR A 325 20.88 18.20 19.86
N ASP A 326 21.28 19.45 19.70
CA ASP A 326 21.72 20.01 18.43
C ASP A 326 22.90 19.27 17.78
N GLU A 327 23.76 18.67 18.60
CA GLU A 327 24.86 17.83 18.14
C GLU A 327 24.36 16.54 17.51
N ASP A 328 23.30 15.93 18.07
CA ASP A 328 22.71 14.72 17.50
C ASP A 328 22.06 14.99 16.14
N VAL A 329 21.40 16.13 16.00
CA VAL A 329 20.81 16.56 14.72
C VAL A 329 21.93 16.81 13.69
N ALA A 330 23.02 17.46 14.09
CA ALA A 330 24.16 17.66 13.18
C ALA A 330 24.84 16.33 12.79
N ALA A 331 24.90 15.37 13.71
CA ALA A 331 25.49 14.06 13.49
C ALA A 331 24.76 13.25 12.41
N ILE A 332 23.46 13.47 12.19
CA ILE A 332 22.72 12.87 11.05
C ILE A 332 23.40 13.20 9.72
N ALA A 333 23.72 14.48 9.51
CA ALA A 333 24.39 14.93 8.29
C ALA A 333 25.83 14.40 8.22
N ALA A 334 26.56 14.41 9.34
CA ALA A 334 27.92 13.89 9.41
C ALA A 334 27.99 12.40 9.07
N LEU A 335 27.09 11.59 9.63
CA LEU A 335 27.00 10.16 9.36
C LEU A 335 26.71 9.86 7.88
N ALA A 336 25.77 10.59 7.28
CA ALA A 336 25.48 10.47 5.84
C ALA A 336 26.71 10.82 4.98
N GLN A 337 27.48 11.84 5.36
CA GLN A 337 28.71 12.23 4.68
C GLN A 337 29.81 11.17 4.81
N LYS A 338 30.02 10.61 6.01
CA LYS A 338 30.94 9.49 6.26
C LYS A 338 30.58 8.28 5.37
N ALA A 339 29.31 7.89 5.36
CA ALA A 339 28.83 6.77 4.54
C ALA A 339 29.07 6.99 3.04
N ARG A 340 28.90 8.21 2.55
CA ARG A 340 29.17 8.56 1.15
C ARG A 340 30.66 8.46 0.80
N ALA A 341 31.54 8.85 1.71
CA ALA A 341 32.98 8.85 1.49
C ALA A 341 33.53 7.44 1.22
N LEU A 342 32.87 6.39 1.74
CA LEU A 342 33.22 4.99 1.52
C LEU A 342 33.21 4.59 0.04
N ALA A 343 32.36 5.20 -0.79
CA ALA A 343 32.31 4.95 -2.23
C ALA A 343 33.49 5.54 -3.01
N GLY A 344 34.21 6.50 -2.42
CA GLY A 344 35.41 7.09 -3.03
C GLY A 344 36.66 6.19 -2.97
N GLN A 345 36.60 5.10 -2.19
CA GLN A 345 37.73 4.18 -1.96
C GLN A 345 37.72 2.95 -2.90
N GLY A 346 36.75 2.84 -3.82
CA GLY A 346 36.58 1.71 -4.75
C GLY A 346 36.59 2.10 -6.24
N ARG A 347 36.88 1.14 -7.13
CA ARG A 347 36.82 1.29 -8.59
C ARG A 347 35.37 1.29 -9.08
N GLY A 348 34.73 2.47 -9.13
CA GLY A 348 33.64 2.76 -10.07
C GLY A 348 32.27 3.11 -9.46
N GLY A 349 32.00 4.42 -9.29
CA GLY A 349 30.64 4.95 -9.26
C GLY A 349 30.38 6.07 -8.24
N ARG A 350 29.60 7.08 -8.64
CA ARG A 350 29.04 8.08 -7.71
C ARG A 350 27.89 7.43 -6.93
N ILE A 351 28.06 7.23 -5.62
CA ILE A 351 26.95 6.81 -4.76
C ILE A 351 26.00 7.98 -4.48
N GLN A 352 24.71 7.69 -4.47
CA GLN A 352 23.66 8.58 -4.01
C GLN A 352 23.24 8.19 -2.59
N ILE A 353 23.21 9.16 -1.67
CA ILE A 353 22.66 8.98 -0.33
C ILE A 353 21.31 9.68 -0.23
N ASN A 354 20.26 8.94 0.13
CA ASN A 354 18.95 9.52 0.40
C ASN A 354 18.70 9.52 1.91
N VAL A 355 18.64 10.70 2.52
CA VAL A 355 18.32 10.85 3.95
C VAL A 355 16.83 11.15 4.07
N SER A 356 16.09 10.37 4.84
CA SER A 356 14.68 10.61 5.14
C SER A 356 14.53 10.86 6.64
N VAL A 357 13.84 11.93 7.01
CA VAL A 357 13.69 12.37 8.40
C VAL A 357 12.22 12.54 8.75
N ALA A 358 11.79 12.01 9.88
CA ALA A 358 10.45 12.23 10.43
C ALA A 358 10.53 12.92 11.80
N THR A 359 9.50 13.71 12.14
CA THR A 359 9.34 14.17 13.52
C THR A 359 8.89 12.98 14.37
N PHE A 360 9.50 12.78 15.52
CA PHE A 360 9.10 11.74 16.46
C PHE A 360 7.68 12.01 16.97
N VAL A 361 6.80 11.02 16.79
CA VAL A 361 5.43 11.03 17.32
C VAL A 361 5.36 10.00 18.45
N PRO A 362 5.19 10.43 19.72
CA PRO A 362 4.98 9.51 20.83
C PRO A 362 3.72 8.67 20.61
N LYS A 363 3.85 7.35 20.73
CA LYS A 363 2.77 6.40 20.51
C LYS A 363 2.31 5.74 21.82
N PRO A 364 1.02 5.40 21.95
CA PRO A 364 0.48 4.74 23.14
C PRO A 364 1.09 3.34 23.30
N HIS A 365 1.21 2.87 24.54
CA HIS A 365 1.88 1.61 24.90
C HIS A 365 3.35 1.54 24.47
N THR A 366 4.07 2.65 24.53
CA THR A 366 5.53 2.69 24.35
C THR A 366 6.19 3.27 25.58
N PRO A 367 7.47 2.93 25.86
CA PRO A 367 8.22 3.61 26.91
C PRO A 367 8.24 5.14 26.74
N PHE A 368 8.13 5.66 25.52
CA PHE A 368 8.10 7.11 25.26
C PHE A 368 6.70 7.72 25.20
N GLN A 369 5.64 7.00 25.60
CA GLN A 369 4.26 7.51 25.54
C GLN A 369 4.02 8.79 26.36
N TRP A 370 4.86 9.04 27.37
CA TRP A 370 4.81 10.24 28.22
C TRP A 370 5.64 11.41 27.71
N HIS A 371 6.50 11.17 26.72
CA HIS A 371 7.35 12.23 26.18
C HIS A 371 6.52 13.24 25.38
N ARG A 372 6.98 14.50 25.36
CA ARG A 372 6.39 15.53 24.50
C ARG A 372 6.69 15.24 23.03
N GLN A 373 5.92 15.86 22.14
CA GLN A 373 6.29 15.99 20.75
C GLN A 373 6.86 17.39 20.49
N LEU A 374 7.73 17.52 19.48
CA LEU A 374 8.18 18.83 19.03
C LEU A 374 7.03 19.67 18.50
N SER A 375 7.11 20.98 18.71
CA SER A 375 6.23 21.92 18.04
C SER A 375 6.51 21.97 16.54
N LEU A 376 5.56 22.50 15.77
CA LEU A 376 5.73 22.73 14.33
C LEU A 376 6.98 23.58 14.02
N GLU A 377 7.26 24.59 14.85
CA GLU A 377 8.41 25.48 14.70
C GLU A 377 9.72 24.74 14.96
N GLU A 378 9.81 24.01 16.08
CA GLU A 378 10.99 23.22 16.46
C GLU A 378 11.33 22.14 15.41
N SER A 379 10.32 21.47 14.85
CA SER A 379 10.50 20.51 13.75
C SER A 379 11.03 21.17 12.49
N ARG A 380 10.46 22.31 12.09
CA ARG A 380 10.89 23.07 10.91
C ARG A 380 12.32 23.56 11.05
N GLU A 381 12.69 24.05 12.24
CA GLU A 381 14.03 24.52 12.54
C GLU A 381 15.07 23.40 12.31
N ARG A 382 14.86 22.24 12.92
CA ARG A 382 15.74 21.06 12.78
C ARG A 382 15.83 20.57 11.33
N ILE A 383 14.71 20.49 10.62
CA ILE A 383 14.70 20.14 9.19
C ILE A 383 15.49 21.16 8.36
N ASN A 384 15.31 22.46 8.63
CA ASN A 384 16.04 23.52 7.92
C ASN A 384 17.54 23.51 8.24
N ARG A 385 17.93 23.15 9.47
CA ARG A 385 19.32 22.89 9.83
C ARG A 385 19.91 21.75 9.00
N LEU A 386 19.22 20.62 8.88
CA LEU A 386 19.66 19.50 8.05
C LEU A 386 19.78 19.88 6.57
N LYS A 387 18.86 20.70 6.04
CA LYS A 387 18.96 21.23 4.67
C LYS A 387 20.23 22.06 4.46
N LYS A 388 20.68 22.81 5.48
CA LYS A 388 21.91 23.61 5.43
C LYS A 388 23.16 22.73 5.53
N LEU A 389 23.12 21.69 6.37
CA LEU A 389 24.27 20.81 6.63
C LEU A 389 24.50 19.75 5.53
N LEU A 390 23.46 19.33 4.80
CA LEU A 390 23.58 18.33 3.74
C LEU A 390 23.89 18.97 2.37
N PRO A 391 24.99 18.60 1.70
CA PRO A 391 25.32 19.10 0.37
C PRO A 391 24.28 18.71 -0.70
N ARG A 392 24.01 19.56 -1.70
CA ARG A 392 23.05 19.24 -2.78
C ARG A 392 23.50 18.10 -3.70
N ARG A 393 24.81 17.98 -3.96
CA ARG A 393 25.34 16.99 -4.90
C ARG A 393 25.54 15.66 -4.20
N GLY A 394 24.90 14.60 -4.68
CA GLY A 394 25.04 13.22 -4.18
C GLY A 394 24.30 12.90 -2.87
N PHE A 395 23.53 13.86 -2.35
CA PHE A 395 22.59 13.65 -1.27
C PHE A 395 21.19 14.07 -1.71
N ARG A 396 20.16 13.42 -1.16
CA ARG A 396 18.77 13.85 -1.28
C ARG A 396 18.14 13.76 0.10
N LEU A 397 17.80 14.91 0.66
CA LEU A 397 17.01 14.98 1.89
C LEU A 397 15.52 14.92 1.55
N LYS A 398 14.80 14.03 2.22
CA LYS A 398 13.35 13.94 2.27
C LYS A 398 12.91 14.11 3.72
N TRP A 399 11.75 14.69 3.95
CA TRP A 399 11.18 14.80 5.27
C TRP A 399 9.69 14.51 5.22
N HIS A 400 9.16 13.92 6.30
CA HIS A 400 7.72 13.87 6.54
C HIS A 400 7.22 15.27 6.89
N ASP A 401 6.02 15.64 6.46
CA ASP A 401 5.49 16.98 6.66
C ASP A 401 5.26 17.25 8.16
N PRO A 402 5.94 18.23 8.78
CA PRO A 402 5.73 18.58 10.18
C PRO A 402 4.27 18.91 10.52
N HIS A 403 3.50 19.42 9.57
CA HIS A 403 2.09 19.71 9.82
C HIS A 403 1.23 18.44 9.95
N GLN A 404 1.53 17.41 9.17
CA GLN A 404 0.92 16.09 9.32
C GLN A 404 1.35 15.46 10.65
N SER A 405 2.62 15.61 11.02
CA SER A 405 3.16 15.06 12.27
C SER A 405 2.40 15.59 13.50
N VAL A 406 2.02 16.87 13.50
CA VAL A 406 1.20 17.47 14.57
C VAL A 406 -0.10 16.69 14.77
N MET A 407 -0.85 16.43 13.69
CA MET A 407 -2.13 15.72 13.81
C MET A 407 -1.96 14.24 14.10
N GLU A 408 -0.91 13.59 13.61
CA GLU A 408 -0.53 12.25 14.07
C GLU A 408 -0.35 12.24 15.59
N GLY A 409 0.37 13.22 16.15
CA GLY A 409 0.56 13.37 17.59
C GLY A 409 -0.71 13.57 18.39
N VAL A 410 -1.60 14.44 17.88
CA VAL A 410 -2.92 14.71 18.46
C VAL A 410 -3.74 13.43 18.51
N PHE A 411 -3.87 12.72 17.39
CA PHE A 411 -4.70 11.52 17.30
C PHE A 411 -4.09 10.32 18.02
N SER A 412 -2.80 10.05 17.87
CA SER A 412 -2.14 8.92 18.54
C SER A 412 -2.32 8.98 20.06
N ARG A 413 -2.34 10.19 20.62
CA ARG A 413 -2.45 10.41 22.06
C ARG A 413 -3.83 10.96 22.49
N GLY A 414 -4.78 11.05 21.58
CA GLY A 414 -6.05 11.72 21.79
C GLY A 414 -7.01 10.99 22.73
N ASP A 415 -7.99 11.74 23.25
CA ASP A 415 -9.10 11.24 24.04
C ASP A 415 -10.43 11.29 23.25
N ARG A 416 -11.53 10.86 23.87
CA ARG A 416 -12.84 10.73 23.21
C ARG A 416 -13.36 12.02 22.57
N ARG A 417 -13.00 13.19 23.11
CA ARG A 417 -13.43 14.49 22.58
C ARG A 417 -12.99 14.71 21.14
N LEU A 418 -11.93 14.04 20.70
CA LEU A 418 -11.48 14.12 19.31
C LEU A 418 -12.46 13.50 18.30
N SER A 419 -13.42 12.68 18.73
CA SER A 419 -14.49 12.22 17.83
C SER A 419 -15.29 13.42 17.29
N ALA A 420 -15.60 14.41 18.12
CA ALA A 420 -16.25 15.65 17.68
C ALA A 420 -15.36 16.49 16.75
N LEU A 421 -14.05 16.55 17.02
CA LEU A 421 -13.10 17.23 16.15
C LEU A 421 -13.06 16.61 14.75
N ILE A 422 -12.95 15.28 14.67
CA ILE A 422 -12.89 14.54 13.40
C ILE A 422 -14.16 14.76 12.60
N GLU A 423 -15.33 14.72 13.23
CA GLU A 423 -16.60 14.99 12.58
C GLU A 423 -16.71 16.45 12.09
N SER A 424 -16.35 17.43 12.92
CA SER A 424 -16.36 18.85 12.58
C SER A 424 -15.43 19.16 11.40
N ALA A 425 -14.21 18.61 11.40
CA ALA A 425 -13.26 18.75 10.30
C ALA A 425 -13.77 18.05 9.03
N TRP A 426 -14.36 16.86 9.18
CA TRP A 426 -14.95 16.12 8.07
C TRP A 426 -16.10 16.91 7.41
N GLN A 427 -16.98 17.54 8.19
CA GLN A 427 -18.03 18.42 7.68
C GLN A 427 -17.47 19.65 6.95
N ALA A 428 -16.30 20.15 7.37
CA ALA A 428 -15.57 21.22 6.69
C ALA A 428 -14.82 20.77 5.40
N GLY A 429 -15.01 19.52 4.96
CA GLY A 429 -14.45 18.99 3.71
C GLY A 429 -13.05 18.39 3.82
N VAL A 430 -12.53 18.19 5.04
CA VAL A 430 -11.20 17.60 5.26
C VAL A 430 -11.20 16.11 4.92
N ARG A 431 -10.39 15.71 3.93
CA ARG A 431 -10.28 14.32 3.42
C ARG A 431 -8.86 14.07 2.93
N PHE A 432 -8.45 12.80 2.90
CA PHE A 432 -7.16 12.37 2.32
C PHE A 432 -5.93 13.06 2.97
N ASP A 433 -5.97 13.25 4.29
CA ASP A 433 -4.91 13.96 5.04
C ASP A 433 -3.54 13.25 5.02
N GLY A 434 -3.49 11.98 4.64
CA GLY A 434 -2.23 11.25 4.40
C GLY A 434 -1.43 11.78 3.20
N TRP A 435 -2.05 12.53 2.29
CA TRP A 435 -1.40 13.13 1.12
C TRP A 435 -1.15 14.61 1.35
N SER A 436 0.13 15.01 1.38
CA SER A 436 0.52 16.37 1.77
C SER A 436 -0.07 17.46 0.86
N GLU A 437 -0.37 17.16 -0.41
CA GLU A 437 -1.03 18.07 -1.34
C GLU A 437 -2.51 18.36 -0.99
N HIS A 438 -3.16 17.44 -0.27
CA HIS A 438 -4.55 17.55 0.17
C HIS A 438 -4.67 18.04 1.61
N TYR A 439 -3.60 17.92 2.39
CA TYR A 439 -3.60 18.28 3.80
C TYR A 439 -3.82 19.78 4.04
N ARG A 440 -4.70 20.13 4.98
CA ARG A 440 -5.06 21.53 5.33
C ARG A 440 -5.16 21.71 6.85
N LEU A 441 -4.02 21.98 7.51
CA LEU A 441 -3.96 22.18 8.97
C LEU A 441 -4.92 23.27 9.47
N GLU A 442 -5.14 24.31 8.68
CA GLU A 442 -6.02 25.42 9.05
C GLU A 442 -7.47 24.96 9.28
N ASN A 443 -7.96 24.02 8.47
CA ASN A 443 -9.29 23.46 8.65
C ASN A 443 -9.39 22.65 9.95
N TRP A 444 -8.33 21.94 10.33
CA TRP A 444 -8.25 21.23 11.61
C TRP A 444 -8.25 22.19 12.80
N ARG A 445 -7.53 23.31 12.72
CA ARG A 445 -7.52 24.35 13.76
C ARG A 445 -8.88 24.99 13.94
N GLN A 446 -9.52 25.40 12.85
CA GLN A 446 -10.86 25.96 12.91
C GLN A 446 -11.89 24.96 13.44
N ALA A 447 -11.76 23.67 13.10
CA ALA A 447 -12.61 22.62 13.67
C ALA A 447 -12.37 22.46 15.17
N ALA A 448 -11.11 22.55 15.62
CA ALA A 448 -10.74 22.51 17.04
C ALA A 448 -11.31 23.70 17.81
N ASP A 449 -11.23 24.91 17.24
CA ASP A 449 -11.82 26.13 17.83
C ASP A 449 -13.34 25.98 18.03
N ARG A 450 -14.05 25.45 17.01
CA ARG A 450 -15.50 25.17 17.11
C ARG A 450 -15.83 24.14 18.19
N CYS A 451 -14.93 23.19 18.42
CA CYS A 451 -15.08 22.17 19.45
C CYS A 451 -14.55 22.62 20.82
N GLY A 452 -13.97 23.83 20.93
CA GLY A 452 -13.34 24.31 22.16
C GLY A 452 -12.09 23.50 22.57
N LEU A 453 -11.33 22.96 21.61
CA LEU A 453 -10.19 22.09 21.85
C LEU A 453 -8.85 22.79 21.55
N ASP A 454 -7.93 22.75 22.50
CA ASP A 454 -6.51 23.11 22.27
C ASP A 454 -5.73 21.87 21.77
N LEU A 455 -5.34 21.90 20.50
CA LEU A 455 -4.56 20.82 19.88
C LEU A 455 -3.16 20.67 20.52
N ASP A 456 -2.54 21.76 20.94
CA ASP A 456 -1.18 21.73 21.49
C ASP A 456 -1.13 21.02 22.84
N ARG A 457 -2.27 20.95 23.56
CA ARG A 457 -2.41 20.16 24.79
C ARG A 457 -2.06 18.69 24.58
N TYR A 458 -2.51 18.10 23.47
CA TYR A 458 -2.24 16.69 23.17
C TYR A 458 -0.76 16.44 22.83
N LEU A 459 0.00 17.51 22.54
CA LEU A 459 1.41 17.42 22.19
C LEU A 459 2.37 17.46 23.38
N ARG A 460 1.90 17.96 24.54
CA ARG A 460 2.71 18.17 25.76
C ARG A 460 3.21 16.85 26.35
N GLY A 461 4.24 16.96 27.19
CA GLY A 461 4.68 15.85 28.04
C GLY A 461 3.59 15.49 29.04
N ARG A 462 3.51 14.21 29.40
CA ARG A 462 2.54 13.69 30.37
C ARG A 462 3.26 13.21 31.62
N ASP A 463 2.58 13.31 32.75
CA ASP A 463 3.05 12.69 33.98
C ASP A 463 2.94 11.16 33.86
N PRO A 464 4.02 10.40 34.10
CA PRO A 464 3.97 8.95 34.21
C PRO A 464 2.92 8.43 35.20
N GLY A 465 2.56 9.18 36.25
CA GLY A 465 1.49 8.81 37.19
C GLY A 465 0.08 9.19 36.76
N GLY A 466 -0.07 10.00 35.70
CA GLY A 466 -1.36 10.46 35.21
C GLY A 466 -2.17 9.39 34.48
N ILE A 467 -3.46 9.67 34.28
CA ILE A 467 -4.37 8.83 33.49
C ILE A 467 -4.13 9.06 32.00
N LEU A 468 -4.05 7.97 31.25
CA LEU A 468 -3.94 7.97 29.79
C LEU A 468 -5.27 7.55 29.14
N PRO A 469 -5.59 8.07 27.94
CA PRO A 469 -6.81 7.70 27.21
C PRO A 469 -6.96 6.20 26.90
N TRP A 470 -5.90 5.41 27.04
CA TRP A 470 -5.88 3.97 26.74
C TRP A 470 -5.60 3.12 27.99
N ASP A 471 -5.69 3.66 29.21
CA ASP A 471 -5.36 2.92 30.44
C ASP A 471 -6.32 1.75 30.73
N HIS A 472 -7.52 1.76 30.14
CA HIS A 472 -8.47 0.63 30.18
C HIS A 472 -8.16 -0.46 29.16
N LEU A 473 -7.18 -0.26 28.28
CA LEU A 473 -6.78 -1.19 27.23
C LEU A 473 -5.40 -1.78 27.54
N GLU A 474 -5.24 -3.09 27.42
CA GLU A 474 -3.99 -3.75 27.79
C GLU A 474 -3.31 -4.35 26.56
N SER A 475 -2.12 -3.84 26.24
CA SER A 475 -1.22 -4.44 25.23
C SER A 475 -0.61 -5.76 25.70
N GLY A 476 -0.85 -6.15 26.96
CA GLY A 476 -0.20 -7.28 27.62
C GLY A 476 1.26 -7.03 28.02
N VAL A 477 1.80 -5.84 27.77
CA VAL A 477 3.06 -5.39 28.40
C VAL A 477 2.72 -4.53 29.60
N ASP A 478 3.36 -4.82 30.74
CA ASP A 478 3.08 -4.17 32.02
C ASP A 478 3.50 -2.69 31.99
N ARG A 479 2.73 -1.84 32.69
CA ARG A 479 3.00 -0.40 32.79
C ARG A 479 4.35 -0.16 33.46
N GLU A 480 4.65 -0.92 34.51
CA GLU A 480 5.90 -0.89 35.27
C GLU A 480 7.11 -1.20 34.37
N PHE A 481 6.96 -2.10 33.40
CA PHE A 481 8.00 -2.37 32.41
C PHE A 481 8.23 -1.17 31.50
N LEU A 482 7.16 -0.49 31.05
CA LEU A 482 7.27 0.72 30.21
C LEU A 482 7.93 1.88 30.98
N GLU A 483 7.60 2.05 32.25
CA GLU A 483 8.19 3.06 33.14
C GLU A 483 9.68 2.78 33.40
N LEU A 484 10.03 1.52 33.67
CA LEU A 484 11.43 1.09 33.80
C LEU A 484 12.23 1.34 32.53
N GLU A 485 11.67 1.04 31.35
CA GLU A 485 12.33 1.32 30.08
C GLU A 485 12.48 2.83 29.81
N TYR A 486 11.53 3.66 30.26
CA TYR A 486 11.67 5.11 30.20
C TYR A 486 12.83 5.59 31.07
N GLN A 487 12.94 5.09 32.30
CA GLN A 487 14.06 5.41 33.20
C GLN A 487 15.41 4.98 32.60
N ARG A 488 15.49 3.73 32.10
CA ARG A 488 16.69 3.23 31.41
C ARG A 488 17.06 4.06 30.19
N ALA A 489 16.10 4.64 29.48
CA ALA A 489 16.39 5.56 28.39
C ALA A 489 17.11 6.83 28.88
N MET A 490 16.68 7.40 30.00
CA MET A 490 17.32 8.58 30.59
C MET A 490 18.73 8.27 31.09
N GLU A 491 18.94 7.06 31.61
CA GLU A 491 20.24 6.56 32.08
C GLU A 491 21.14 6.01 30.96
N ARG A 492 20.60 5.88 29.74
CA ARG A 492 21.28 5.24 28.58
C ARG A 492 21.63 3.77 28.83
N SER A 493 20.87 3.11 29.69
CA SER A 493 21.02 1.69 30.00
C SER A 493 20.44 0.82 28.89
N TYR A 494 21.23 -0.12 28.38
CA TYR A 494 20.82 -1.07 27.34
C TYR A 494 19.90 -2.15 27.91
N THR A 495 18.85 -2.48 27.17
CA THR A 495 17.98 -3.63 27.47
C THR A 495 18.20 -4.70 26.41
N PRO A 496 18.73 -5.87 26.79
CA PRO A 496 19.15 -6.88 25.83
C PRO A 496 17.97 -7.58 25.16
N ASP A 497 18.25 -8.10 23.97
CA ASP A 497 17.28 -8.81 23.14
C ASP A 497 16.82 -10.11 23.81
N CYS A 498 15.50 -10.25 24.01
CA CYS A 498 14.93 -11.40 24.70
C CYS A 498 15.06 -12.72 23.93
N ARG A 499 15.38 -12.65 22.63
CA ARG A 499 15.62 -13.83 21.79
C ARG A 499 16.90 -14.56 22.14
N VAL A 500 17.96 -13.83 22.49
CA VAL A 500 19.31 -14.37 22.67
C VAL A 500 19.81 -14.25 24.12
N HIS A 501 19.27 -13.32 24.91
CA HIS A 501 19.70 -13.07 26.29
C HIS A 501 18.64 -13.42 27.34
N GLY A 502 17.61 -14.19 26.96
CA GLY A 502 16.53 -14.63 27.85
C GLY A 502 15.46 -13.57 28.11
N CYS A 503 14.39 -13.97 28.80
CA CYS A 503 13.20 -13.14 29.01
C CYS A 503 13.51 -11.86 29.81
N GLN A 504 13.06 -10.71 29.29
CA GLN A 504 13.18 -9.40 29.95
C GLN A 504 12.00 -9.06 30.89
N LYS A 505 11.12 -10.04 31.15
CA LYS A 505 9.98 -9.94 32.10
C LYS A 505 9.04 -8.75 31.84
N CYS A 506 8.66 -8.53 30.57
CA CYS A 506 7.72 -7.47 30.21
C CYS A 506 6.24 -7.77 30.51
N GLY A 507 5.91 -8.85 31.23
CA GLY A 507 4.53 -9.25 31.55
C GLY A 507 3.80 -10.13 30.53
N LEU A 508 4.22 -10.09 29.26
CA LEU A 508 3.42 -10.67 28.18
C LEU A 508 3.42 -12.22 28.10
N CYS A 509 4.60 -12.84 28.14
CA CYS A 509 4.74 -14.28 27.90
C CYS A 509 4.50 -15.07 29.19
N ASP A 510 3.56 -16.02 29.14
CA ASP A 510 3.34 -16.99 30.23
C ASP A 510 4.20 -18.26 30.08
N PHE A 511 4.87 -18.42 28.93
CA PHE A 511 5.68 -19.59 28.56
C PHE A 511 4.94 -20.94 28.58
N ARG A 512 3.61 -20.93 28.74
CA ARG A 512 2.72 -22.08 28.64
C ARG A 512 2.03 -22.08 27.28
N THR A 513 1.35 -20.98 26.97
CA THR A 513 0.57 -20.77 25.75
C THR A 513 1.19 -19.65 24.91
N ILE A 514 1.57 -18.54 25.53
CA ILE A 514 2.15 -17.38 24.84
C ILE A 514 3.67 -17.33 25.09
N ARG A 515 4.43 -17.56 24.02
CA ARG A 515 5.90 -17.53 24.00
C ARG A 515 6.44 -17.11 22.63
N PRO A 516 7.72 -16.71 22.52
CA PRO A 516 8.36 -16.57 21.22
C PRO A 516 8.35 -17.91 20.46
N VAL A 517 8.01 -17.86 19.17
CA VAL A 517 8.05 -19.01 18.25
C VAL A 517 9.11 -18.71 17.21
N LEU A 518 10.18 -19.50 17.22
CA LEU A 518 11.36 -19.34 16.38
C LEU A 518 11.67 -20.68 15.72
N HIS A 519 12.12 -20.66 14.47
CA HIS A 519 12.54 -21.87 13.75
C HIS A 519 14.06 -21.98 13.72
N ARG A 520 14.61 -23.18 13.55
CA ARG A 520 16.07 -23.37 13.44
C ARG A 520 16.49 -23.73 12.02
N ALA A 521 17.62 -23.19 11.59
CA ALA A 521 18.26 -23.60 10.35
C ALA A 521 18.67 -25.08 10.45
N GLY A 522 17.99 -25.96 9.70
CA GLY A 522 18.21 -27.42 9.70
C GLY A 522 16.99 -28.25 10.08
N GLU A 523 15.95 -27.65 10.65
CA GLU A 523 14.63 -28.28 10.82
C GLU A 523 13.89 -28.29 9.48
N SER A 524 14.39 -29.07 8.52
CA SER A 524 13.64 -29.40 7.30
C SER A 524 12.83 -30.65 7.56
N THR A 525 11.53 -30.61 7.31
CA THR A 525 10.74 -31.82 7.13
C THR A 525 11.31 -32.57 5.91
N PRO A 526 11.70 -33.86 6.03
CA PRO A 526 12.18 -34.62 4.89
C PRO A 526 11.03 -34.82 3.90
N GLY A 527 11.06 -34.13 2.76
CA GLY A 527 9.99 -34.27 1.77
C GLY A 527 9.96 -33.29 0.60
N SER A 528 10.89 -32.34 0.45
CA SER A 528 10.95 -31.56 -0.78
C SER A 528 11.63 -32.38 -1.89
N PRO A 529 10.93 -32.73 -2.98
CA PRO A 529 11.59 -33.35 -4.12
C PRO A 529 12.69 -32.42 -4.65
N PRO A 530 13.81 -32.95 -5.14
CA PRO A 530 14.81 -32.13 -5.82
C PRO A 530 14.11 -31.35 -6.94
N ALA A 531 14.38 -30.04 -6.99
CA ALA A 531 13.86 -29.17 -8.03
C ALA A 531 14.06 -29.84 -9.40
N ALA A 532 12.97 -30.06 -10.12
CA ALA A 532 13.01 -30.69 -11.43
C ALA A 532 13.98 -29.92 -12.34
N GLY A 533 14.95 -30.68 -12.86
CA GLY A 533 15.82 -30.43 -14.02
C GLY A 533 16.00 -29.01 -14.54
N ALA A 534 17.27 -28.61 -14.59
CA ALA A 534 17.78 -27.51 -15.40
C ALA A 534 17.16 -27.47 -16.80
N HIS A 535 16.27 -26.52 -17.04
CA HIS A 535 15.92 -26.10 -18.40
C HIS A 535 17.06 -25.21 -18.90
N GLY A 536 17.58 -25.52 -20.10
CA GLY A 536 18.71 -24.82 -20.72
C GLY A 536 18.49 -23.32 -20.94
N PRO A 537 19.52 -22.58 -21.38
CA PRO A 537 19.41 -21.14 -21.63
C PRO A 537 18.26 -20.83 -22.59
N ALA A 538 17.48 -19.78 -22.28
CA ALA A 538 16.40 -19.34 -23.13
C ALA A 538 16.94 -18.99 -24.55
N PRO A 539 16.25 -19.42 -25.62
CA PRO A 539 16.71 -19.18 -26.99
C PRO A 539 16.76 -17.68 -27.30
N GLU A 540 17.73 -17.25 -28.12
CA GLU A 540 17.90 -15.83 -28.48
C GLU A 540 16.76 -15.29 -29.38
N ARG A 541 16.15 -16.19 -30.18
CA ARG A 541 15.02 -15.91 -31.07
C ARG A 541 13.85 -16.80 -30.69
N GLY A 542 12.68 -16.21 -30.55
CA GLY A 542 11.44 -16.92 -30.27
C GLY A 542 10.44 -16.89 -31.42
N PHE A 543 9.29 -17.50 -31.16
CA PHE A 543 8.14 -17.55 -32.04
C PHE A 543 7.23 -16.36 -31.70
N THR A 544 6.95 -15.51 -32.68
CA THR A 544 6.12 -14.31 -32.44
C THR A 544 4.68 -14.60 -32.83
N TYR A 545 3.76 -14.42 -31.89
CA TYR A 545 2.33 -14.59 -32.10
C TYR A 545 1.61 -13.27 -31.85
N ARG A 546 0.62 -12.98 -32.68
CA ARG A 546 -0.37 -11.93 -32.47
C ARG A 546 -1.56 -12.49 -31.72
N VAL A 547 -1.90 -11.84 -30.61
CA VAL A 547 -3.08 -12.15 -29.80
C VAL A 547 -4.10 -11.04 -30.01
N HIS A 548 -5.24 -11.38 -30.60
CA HIS A 548 -6.38 -10.49 -30.79
C HIS A 548 -7.30 -10.54 -29.59
N TYR A 549 -7.80 -9.40 -29.14
CA TYR A 549 -8.69 -9.32 -28.00
C TYR A 549 -9.71 -8.18 -28.10
N SER A 550 -10.86 -8.36 -27.43
CA SER A 550 -11.84 -7.32 -27.18
C SER A 550 -11.70 -6.77 -25.76
N ARG A 551 -12.12 -5.52 -25.57
CA ARG A 551 -12.10 -4.78 -24.31
C ARG A 551 -13.38 -3.94 -24.21
N LEU A 552 -14.30 -4.35 -23.35
CA LEU A 552 -15.66 -3.82 -23.24
C LEU A 552 -15.96 -3.34 -21.81
N ASP A 553 -17.14 -2.75 -21.60
CA ASP A 553 -17.68 -2.40 -20.28
C ASP A 553 -16.71 -1.55 -19.45
N ASP A 554 -16.58 -1.83 -18.14
CA ASP A 554 -15.72 -1.10 -17.22
C ASP A 554 -14.23 -1.22 -17.57
N ALA A 555 -13.83 -2.20 -18.38
CA ALA A 555 -12.44 -2.31 -18.82
C ALA A 555 -12.02 -1.10 -19.64
N ARG A 556 -12.95 -0.35 -20.27
CA ARG A 556 -12.65 0.92 -20.98
C ARG A 556 -11.98 1.99 -20.12
N PHE A 557 -12.03 1.87 -18.79
CA PHE A 557 -11.40 2.83 -17.88
C PHE A 557 -9.92 2.51 -17.59
N LEU A 558 -9.41 1.35 -18.02
CA LEU A 558 -8.00 1.00 -17.87
C LEU A 558 -7.11 1.85 -18.80
N GLY A 559 -6.04 2.43 -18.28
CA GLY A 559 -5.05 3.09 -19.13
C GLY A 559 -4.19 2.07 -19.87
N HIS A 560 -3.29 2.55 -20.73
CA HIS A 560 -2.36 1.68 -21.44
C HIS A 560 -1.42 0.95 -20.47
N LEU A 561 -0.92 1.64 -19.43
CA LEU A 561 -0.01 1.04 -18.45
C LEU A 561 -0.69 -0.09 -17.67
N GLU A 562 -1.95 0.09 -17.30
CA GLU A 562 -2.77 -0.94 -16.64
C GLU A 562 -2.96 -2.15 -17.54
N MET A 563 -3.22 -1.95 -18.83
CA MET A 563 -3.31 -3.03 -19.82
C MET A 563 -1.99 -3.80 -19.97
N LEU A 564 -0.84 -3.11 -20.00
CA LEU A 564 0.47 -3.75 -20.05
C LEU A 564 0.66 -4.68 -18.83
N GLN A 565 0.39 -4.17 -17.63
CA GLN A 565 0.56 -4.93 -16.40
C GLN A 565 -0.39 -6.13 -16.33
N LEU A 566 -1.66 -5.94 -16.71
CA LEU A 566 -2.64 -7.02 -16.77
C LEU A 566 -2.18 -8.14 -17.70
N VAL A 567 -1.78 -7.80 -18.93
CA VAL A 567 -1.31 -8.79 -19.91
C VAL A 567 -0.08 -9.55 -19.39
N PHE A 568 0.87 -8.87 -18.75
CA PHE A 568 2.04 -9.56 -18.19
C PHE A 568 1.66 -10.58 -17.11
N ARG A 569 0.71 -10.26 -16.24
CA ARG A 569 0.20 -11.21 -15.24
C ARG A 569 -0.54 -12.38 -15.87
N VAL A 570 -1.41 -12.09 -16.84
CA VAL A 570 -2.20 -13.10 -17.55
C VAL A 570 -1.30 -14.07 -18.31
N LEU A 571 -0.29 -13.57 -19.02
CA LEU A 571 0.68 -14.42 -19.72
C LEU A 571 1.42 -15.36 -18.74
N ARG A 572 1.81 -14.86 -17.57
CA ARG A 572 2.44 -15.67 -16.52
C ARG A 572 1.47 -16.71 -15.95
N ARG A 573 0.26 -16.29 -15.55
CA ARG A 573 -0.78 -17.18 -14.98
C ARG A 573 -1.24 -18.26 -15.96
N ALA A 574 -1.26 -17.96 -17.26
CA ALA A 574 -1.55 -18.93 -18.31
C ALA A 574 -0.39 -19.92 -18.57
N GLY A 575 0.77 -19.74 -17.93
CA GLY A 575 1.94 -20.59 -18.11
C GLY A 575 2.54 -20.52 -19.51
N LEU A 576 2.43 -19.36 -20.18
CA LEU A 576 3.03 -19.17 -21.49
C LEU A 576 4.54 -18.91 -21.36
N PRO A 577 5.38 -19.54 -22.20
CA PRO A 577 6.84 -19.47 -22.11
C PRO A 577 7.35 -18.18 -22.77
N VAL A 578 6.98 -17.02 -22.22
CA VAL A 578 7.30 -15.70 -22.79
C VAL A 578 8.80 -15.40 -22.68
N LEU A 579 9.39 -14.89 -23.75
CA LEU A 579 10.77 -14.40 -23.74
C LEU A 579 10.86 -13.03 -23.05
N PHE A 580 12.01 -12.76 -22.44
CA PHE A 580 12.28 -11.51 -21.73
C PHE A 580 13.36 -10.69 -22.43
N SER A 581 13.33 -9.37 -22.23
CA SER A 581 14.36 -8.44 -22.68
C SER A 581 15.69 -8.67 -21.92
N ARG A 582 16.81 -8.26 -22.54
CA ARG A 582 18.13 -8.31 -21.89
C ARG A 582 18.37 -7.03 -21.09
N GLY A 583 19.02 -7.14 -19.94
CA GLY A 583 19.47 -5.99 -19.14
C GLY A 583 19.06 -6.07 -17.66
N PHE A 584 19.24 -4.95 -16.94
CA PHE A 584 19.08 -4.88 -15.48
C PHE A 584 17.65 -5.10 -14.97
N ASN A 585 16.64 -4.92 -15.82
CA ASN A 585 15.22 -5.06 -15.49
C ASN A 585 14.53 -5.81 -16.66
N PRO A 586 14.70 -7.14 -16.74
CA PRO A 586 14.11 -7.93 -17.81
C PRO A 586 12.59 -7.78 -17.78
N SER A 587 12.01 -7.53 -18.95
CA SER A 587 10.58 -7.35 -19.16
C SER A 587 10.07 -8.36 -20.18
N PRO A 588 8.82 -8.84 -20.09
CA PRO A 588 8.23 -9.66 -21.13
C PRO A 588 8.35 -8.98 -22.50
N ARG A 589 8.74 -9.73 -23.53
CA ARG A 589 8.81 -9.26 -24.91
C ARG A 589 7.42 -9.25 -25.52
N VAL A 590 6.71 -8.17 -25.25
CA VAL A 590 5.37 -7.91 -25.76
C VAL A 590 5.36 -6.54 -26.41
N SER A 591 4.79 -6.46 -27.62
CA SER A 591 4.58 -5.22 -28.36
C SER A 591 3.10 -4.99 -28.54
N PHE A 592 2.61 -3.81 -28.15
CA PHE A 592 1.19 -3.48 -28.26
C PHE A 592 0.91 -2.69 -29.53
N SER A 593 -0.31 -2.84 -30.05
CA SER A 593 -0.88 -1.91 -31.00
C SER A 593 -1.07 -0.51 -30.39
N GLN A 594 -1.57 0.45 -31.19
CA GLN A 594 -1.82 1.81 -30.73
C GLN A 594 -2.71 1.82 -29.48
N ALA A 595 -2.24 2.50 -28.43
CA ALA A 595 -2.96 2.58 -27.17
C ALA A 595 -4.37 3.16 -27.34
N LEU A 596 -5.37 2.41 -26.86
CA LEU A 596 -6.76 2.85 -26.82
C LEU A 596 -6.95 3.96 -25.77
N PRO A 597 -7.58 5.10 -26.11
CA PRO A 597 -7.88 6.15 -25.14
C PRO A 597 -8.78 5.65 -24.00
N VAL A 598 -8.60 6.20 -22.80
CA VAL A 598 -9.48 5.92 -21.64
C VAL A 598 -10.92 6.36 -21.96
N GLY A 599 -11.88 5.50 -21.62
CA GLY A 599 -13.30 5.69 -21.90
C GLY A 599 -13.79 5.04 -23.19
N VAL A 600 -12.88 4.49 -24.01
CA VAL A 600 -13.21 3.85 -25.30
C VAL A 600 -13.21 2.33 -25.17
N GLU A 601 -14.23 1.68 -25.72
CA GLU A 601 -14.35 0.23 -25.87
C GLU A 601 -13.81 -0.22 -27.22
N SER A 602 -13.39 -1.47 -27.35
CA SER A 602 -12.88 -2.01 -28.62
C SER A 602 -13.16 -3.48 -28.79
N LEU A 603 -13.52 -3.89 -30.01
CA LEU A 603 -13.66 -5.29 -30.41
C LEU A 603 -12.38 -5.86 -31.05
N VAL A 604 -11.42 -5.00 -31.39
CA VAL A 604 -10.34 -5.29 -32.35
C VAL A 604 -9.01 -4.70 -31.87
N GLU A 605 -8.58 -5.12 -30.69
CA GLU A 605 -7.23 -4.84 -30.20
C GLU A 605 -6.32 -6.03 -30.43
N PHE A 606 -5.02 -5.78 -30.47
CA PHE A 606 -4.03 -6.85 -30.48
C PHE A 606 -2.72 -6.45 -29.79
N PHE A 607 -2.00 -7.46 -29.35
CA PHE A 607 -0.58 -7.37 -28.99
C PHE A 607 0.18 -8.54 -29.59
N ASP A 608 1.46 -8.32 -29.86
CA ASP A 608 2.38 -9.35 -30.34
C ASP A 608 3.25 -9.80 -29.16
N VAL A 609 3.41 -11.12 -28.97
CA VAL A 609 4.19 -11.74 -27.89
C VAL A 609 5.22 -12.70 -28.47
N GLU A 610 6.44 -12.65 -27.95
CA GLU A 610 7.53 -13.57 -28.34
C GLU A 610 7.65 -14.72 -27.33
N LEU A 611 7.56 -15.96 -27.82
CA LEU A 611 7.59 -17.18 -27.01
C LEU A 611 8.86 -18.00 -27.25
N ALA A 612 9.41 -18.61 -26.20
CA ALA A 612 10.62 -19.42 -26.26
C ALA A 612 10.42 -20.75 -27.01
N ARG A 613 9.19 -21.26 -27.05
CA ARG A 613 8.79 -22.48 -27.77
C ARG A 613 7.48 -22.21 -28.54
N PRO A 614 7.25 -22.90 -29.66
CA PRO A 614 6.01 -22.72 -30.42
C PRO A 614 4.80 -23.18 -29.59
N LEU A 615 3.64 -22.59 -29.85
CA LEU A 615 2.38 -23.08 -29.30
C LEU A 615 2.06 -24.42 -29.96
N SER A 616 1.77 -25.44 -29.15
CA SER A 616 1.30 -26.74 -29.64
C SER A 616 -0.14 -26.65 -30.16
N ASP A 617 -0.96 -25.82 -29.52
CA ASP A 617 -2.33 -25.52 -29.92
C ASP A 617 -2.66 -24.07 -29.54
N VAL A 618 -3.08 -23.28 -30.53
CA VAL A 618 -3.48 -21.89 -30.37
C VAL A 618 -4.83 -21.75 -29.65
N THR A 619 -5.72 -22.74 -29.79
CA THR A 619 -7.05 -22.73 -29.19
C THR A 619 -6.94 -22.91 -27.68
N SER A 620 -6.25 -23.98 -27.23
CA SER A 620 -5.94 -24.20 -25.82
C SER A 620 -5.15 -23.03 -25.19
N ALA A 621 -4.27 -22.37 -25.96
CA ALA A 621 -3.58 -21.17 -25.47
C ALA A 621 -4.55 -19.99 -25.26
N ALA A 622 -5.49 -19.76 -26.17
CA ALA A 622 -6.51 -18.72 -26.04
C ALA A 622 -7.47 -18.98 -24.87
N GLU A 623 -7.88 -20.23 -24.66
CA GLU A 623 -8.71 -20.64 -23.51
C GLU A 623 -7.99 -20.35 -22.19
N ARG A 624 -6.73 -20.79 -22.05
CA ARG A 624 -5.93 -20.51 -20.85
C ARG A 624 -5.74 -19.01 -20.60
N LEU A 625 -5.64 -18.18 -21.64
CA LEU A 625 -5.57 -16.72 -21.46
C LEU A 625 -6.92 -16.17 -20.98
N ASN A 626 -8.02 -16.61 -21.58
CA ASN A 626 -9.37 -16.18 -21.23
C ASN A 626 -9.74 -16.55 -19.78
N ASP A 627 -9.32 -17.71 -19.29
CA ASP A 627 -9.53 -18.15 -17.90
C ASP A 627 -8.85 -17.22 -16.87
N GLN A 628 -7.82 -16.48 -17.27
CA GLN A 628 -7.08 -15.57 -16.40
C GLN A 628 -7.48 -14.10 -16.56
N LEU A 629 -8.27 -13.78 -17.60
CA LEU A 629 -8.72 -12.43 -17.90
C LEU A 629 -10.03 -12.08 -17.16
N PRO A 630 -10.26 -10.79 -16.83
CA PRO A 630 -11.56 -10.36 -16.36
C PRO A 630 -12.59 -10.50 -17.49
N ALA A 631 -13.86 -10.76 -17.15
CA ALA A 631 -14.93 -11.01 -18.14
C ALA A 631 -15.07 -9.93 -19.23
N ALA A 632 -14.73 -8.68 -18.91
CA ALA A 632 -14.77 -7.53 -19.81
C ALA A 632 -13.64 -7.52 -20.87
N ILE A 633 -12.68 -8.44 -20.81
CA ILE A 633 -11.58 -8.58 -21.77
C ILE A 633 -11.53 -10.03 -22.25
N ARG A 634 -11.51 -10.23 -23.57
CA ARG A 634 -11.56 -11.58 -24.15
C ARG A 634 -10.60 -11.71 -25.32
N VAL A 635 -9.73 -12.70 -25.28
CA VAL A 635 -8.94 -13.15 -26.43
C VAL A 635 -9.87 -13.80 -27.44
N THR A 636 -9.84 -13.29 -28.67
CA THR A 636 -10.70 -13.73 -29.78
C THR A 636 -9.95 -14.61 -30.78
N ALA A 637 -8.64 -14.41 -30.94
CA ALA A 637 -7.80 -15.22 -31.83
C ALA A 637 -6.30 -15.13 -31.47
N ILE A 638 -5.53 -16.16 -31.83
CA ILE A 638 -4.07 -16.17 -31.78
C ILE A 638 -3.54 -16.68 -33.12
N GLU A 639 -2.62 -15.93 -33.74
CA GLU A 639 -2.03 -16.28 -35.04
C GLU A 639 -0.54 -15.90 -35.08
N PRO A 640 0.28 -16.45 -35.99
CA PRO A 640 1.64 -15.97 -36.21
C PRO A 640 1.65 -14.47 -36.55
N ALA A 641 2.54 -13.70 -35.91
CA ALA A 641 2.56 -12.26 -36.13
C ALA A 641 3.08 -11.91 -37.54
N PRO A 642 2.40 -11.01 -38.29
CA PRO A 642 2.81 -10.61 -39.62
C PRO A 642 4.08 -9.74 -39.60
N ALA A 643 4.90 -9.83 -40.66
CA ALA A 643 6.08 -9.00 -40.82
C ALA A 643 5.71 -7.54 -41.18
N GLY A 644 6.40 -6.57 -40.56
CA GLY A 644 6.32 -5.14 -40.89
C GLY A 644 5.19 -4.36 -40.20
N ALA A 645 5.47 -3.09 -39.89
CA ALA A 645 4.47 -2.13 -39.40
C ALA A 645 3.71 -1.52 -40.59
N PRO A 646 2.37 -1.37 -40.51
CA PRO A 646 1.59 -0.76 -41.58
C PRO A 646 1.89 0.74 -41.72
N GLU A 647 1.96 1.23 -42.97
CA GLU A 647 2.20 2.65 -43.27
C GLU A 647 0.96 3.54 -43.01
N LEU A 648 -0.24 3.02 -43.28
CA LEU A 648 -1.51 3.70 -43.05
C LEU A 648 -2.52 2.73 -42.42
N THR A 649 -3.18 3.19 -41.36
CA THR A 649 -4.20 2.41 -40.64
C THR A 649 -5.52 3.18 -40.63
N ARG A 650 -6.60 2.52 -41.07
CA ARG A 650 -7.97 3.00 -40.91
C ARG A 650 -8.62 2.34 -39.70
N THR A 651 -9.16 3.16 -38.80
CA THR A 651 -9.84 2.69 -37.59
C THR A 651 -11.29 3.15 -37.58
N SER A 652 -12.20 2.20 -37.45
CA SER A 652 -13.64 2.44 -37.45
C SER A 652 -14.21 2.48 -36.05
N TYR A 653 -15.07 3.46 -35.79
CA TYR A 653 -15.75 3.68 -34.52
C TYR A 653 -17.25 3.80 -34.71
N ARG A 654 -17.98 3.28 -33.73
CA ARG A 654 -19.41 3.51 -33.53
C ARG A 654 -19.59 4.25 -32.22
N ILE A 655 -20.30 5.38 -32.24
CA ILE A 655 -20.48 6.24 -31.07
C ILE A 655 -21.97 6.40 -30.78
N THR A 656 -22.39 6.11 -29.56
CA THR A 656 -23.78 6.25 -29.10
C THR A 656 -23.87 7.16 -27.88
N GLY A 657 -25.08 7.58 -27.51
CA GLY A 657 -25.33 8.46 -26.36
C GLY A 657 -25.08 9.95 -26.63
N VAL A 658 -25.06 10.36 -27.91
CA VAL A 658 -24.87 11.77 -28.32
C VAL A 658 -26.18 12.50 -28.62
N GLN A 659 -27.33 11.84 -28.43
CA GLN A 659 -28.67 12.39 -28.72
C GLN A 659 -28.99 13.65 -27.93
N ALA A 660 -28.45 13.78 -26.70
CA ALA A 660 -28.60 14.97 -25.87
C ALA A 660 -27.88 16.23 -26.42
N ALA A 661 -27.11 16.12 -27.50
CA ALA A 661 -26.39 17.23 -28.12
C ALA A 661 -27.29 18.15 -29.00
N GLY A 662 -28.58 17.82 -29.15
CA GLY A 662 -29.53 18.60 -29.95
C GLY A 662 -29.51 18.25 -31.45
N PRO A 663 -30.41 18.86 -32.24
CA PRO A 663 -30.52 18.61 -33.68
C PRO A 663 -29.28 19.15 -34.44
N GLY A 664 -29.13 18.76 -35.71
CA GLY A 664 -28.09 19.31 -36.58
C GLY A 664 -26.80 18.48 -36.70
N LEU A 665 -26.70 17.32 -36.01
CA LEU A 665 -25.48 16.48 -36.04
C LEU A 665 -25.16 15.99 -37.46
N LYS A 666 -26.17 15.58 -38.20
CA LYS A 666 -26.04 15.04 -39.56
C LYS A 666 -25.58 16.13 -40.54
N GLU A 667 -26.13 17.33 -40.40
CA GLU A 667 -25.81 18.50 -41.20
C GLU A 667 -24.36 18.95 -40.94
N ARG A 668 -23.91 18.97 -39.67
CA ARG A 668 -22.52 19.30 -39.31
C ARG A 668 -21.52 18.27 -39.82
N ALA A 669 -21.86 16.98 -39.76
CA ALA A 669 -21.06 15.90 -40.33
C ALA A 669 -20.89 16.06 -41.85
N ALA A 670 -22.00 16.29 -42.57
CA ALA A 670 -21.99 16.50 -44.01
C ALA A 670 -21.20 17.76 -44.41
N ALA A 671 -21.39 18.87 -43.68
CA ALA A 671 -20.65 20.12 -43.92
C ALA A 671 -19.14 19.95 -43.72
N PHE A 672 -18.72 19.17 -42.71
CA PHE A 672 -17.31 18.86 -42.48
C PHE A 672 -16.72 17.97 -43.59
N LEU A 673 -17.43 16.93 -44.03
CA LEU A 673 -16.92 16.07 -45.11
C LEU A 673 -16.79 16.81 -46.44
N ALA A 674 -17.65 17.80 -46.68
CA ALA A 674 -17.61 18.69 -47.84
C ALA A 674 -16.52 19.79 -47.75
N SER A 675 -15.91 20.01 -46.58
CA SER A 675 -14.86 21.01 -46.43
C SER A 675 -13.51 20.51 -46.96
N ALA A 676 -12.71 21.43 -47.51
CA ALA A 676 -11.35 21.12 -47.96
C ALA A 676 -10.34 21.02 -46.80
N SER A 677 -10.58 21.76 -45.73
CA SER A 677 -9.77 21.80 -44.51
C SER A 677 -10.63 22.09 -43.29
N HIS A 678 -10.16 21.67 -42.11
CA HIS A 678 -10.78 21.96 -40.81
C HIS A 678 -9.68 22.06 -39.73
N PRO A 679 -8.96 23.19 -39.64
CA PRO A 679 -7.89 23.39 -38.67
C PRO A 679 -8.42 23.51 -37.25
N VAL A 680 -7.79 22.80 -36.31
CA VAL A 680 -8.04 22.93 -34.88
C VAL A 680 -6.77 23.25 -34.11
N GLN A 681 -6.89 24.12 -33.11
CA GLN A 681 -5.78 24.45 -32.23
C GLN A 681 -5.68 23.45 -31.07
N ARG A 682 -4.49 22.90 -30.87
CA ARG A 682 -4.12 22.05 -29.74
C ARG A 682 -3.09 22.73 -28.86
N VAL A 683 -3.40 22.89 -27.58
CA VAL A 683 -2.44 23.36 -26.58
C VAL A 683 -1.84 22.14 -25.87
N ARG A 684 -0.53 21.96 -25.99
CA ARG A 684 0.19 20.89 -25.28
C ARG A 684 1.46 21.47 -24.65
N LYS A 685 1.60 21.31 -23.32
CA LYS A 685 2.73 21.87 -22.54
C LYS A 685 2.94 23.38 -22.78
N GLY A 686 1.85 24.14 -22.85
CA GLY A 686 1.87 25.60 -23.08
C GLY A 686 2.21 26.04 -24.51
N ARG A 687 2.39 25.13 -25.47
CA ARG A 687 2.58 25.46 -26.89
C ARG A 687 1.33 25.14 -27.69
N THR A 688 0.87 26.10 -28.48
CA THR A 688 -0.23 25.91 -29.43
C THR A 688 0.32 25.37 -30.73
N ARG A 689 -0.30 24.30 -31.25
CA ARG A 689 -0.06 23.77 -32.59
C ARG A 689 -1.38 23.61 -33.30
N GLU A 690 -1.40 23.93 -34.58
CA GLU A 690 -2.55 23.70 -35.45
C GLU A 690 -2.48 22.30 -36.06
N LEU A 691 -3.62 21.63 -36.15
CA LEU A 691 -3.78 20.36 -36.85
C LEU A 691 -5.03 20.42 -37.70
N ASP A 692 -4.91 20.11 -38.99
CA ASP A 692 -6.07 19.93 -39.84
C ASP A 692 -6.69 18.54 -39.62
N LEU A 693 -7.96 18.51 -39.20
CA LEU A 693 -8.68 17.26 -38.94
C LEU A 693 -9.24 16.62 -40.21
N ARG A 694 -9.53 17.39 -41.27
CA ARG A 694 -10.16 16.86 -42.48
C ARG A 694 -9.38 15.69 -43.09
N PRO A 695 -8.06 15.75 -43.34
CA PRO A 695 -7.32 14.65 -43.96
C PRO A 695 -7.25 13.38 -43.08
N LEU A 696 -7.61 13.49 -41.80
CA LEU A 696 -7.57 12.38 -40.84
C LEU A 696 -8.89 11.61 -40.75
N VAL A 697 -9.95 12.07 -41.42
CA VAL A 697 -11.30 11.47 -41.34
C VAL A 697 -11.71 10.91 -42.70
N ALA A 698 -11.79 9.60 -42.84
CA ALA A 698 -12.24 8.94 -44.07
C ALA A 698 -13.78 8.89 -44.17
N ARG A 699 -14.46 8.77 -43.03
CA ARG A 699 -15.92 8.64 -42.93
C ARG A 699 -16.42 9.35 -41.68
N LEU A 700 -17.53 10.07 -41.78
CA LEU A 700 -18.24 10.66 -40.65
C LEU A 700 -19.74 10.74 -40.98
N ASP A 701 -20.50 9.76 -40.52
CA ASP A 701 -21.95 9.66 -40.76
C ASP A 701 -22.74 9.66 -39.45
N VAL A 702 -23.98 10.12 -39.52
CA VAL A 702 -24.91 10.12 -38.38
C VAL A 702 -26.24 9.50 -38.79
N GLU A 703 -26.61 8.40 -38.13
CA GLU A 703 -27.83 7.63 -38.36
C GLU A 703 -28.49 7.34 -37.01
N ASP A 704 -29.77 7.68 -36.84
CA ASP A 704 -30.56 7.42 -35.63
C ASP A 704 -29.88 7.81 -34.30
N GLY A 705 -29.13 8.92 -34.32
CA GLY A 705 -28.38 9.40 -33.14
C GLY A 705 -27.11 8.61 -32.80
N THR A 706 -26.69 7.72 -33.71
CA THR A 706 -25.40 7.01 -33.70
C THR A 706 -24.45 7.65 -34.69
N VAL A 707 -23.19 7.86 -34.30
CA VAL A 707 -22.14 8.37 -35.19
C VAL A 707 -21.24 7.23 -35.63
N PHE A 708 -21.02 7.12 -36.94
CA PHE A 708 -20.04 6.21 -37.54
C PHE A 708 -18.85 7.03 -38.03
N LEU A 709 -17.66 6.67 -37.56
CA LEU A 709 -16.45 7.46 -37.77
C LEU A 709 -15.29 6.55 -38.20
N ASP A 710 -14.66 6.87 -39.33
CA ASP A 710 -13.40 6.22 -39.74
C ASP A 710 -12.26 7.23 -39.68
N LEU A 711 -11.23 6.91 -38.89
CA LEU A 711 -10.04 7.72 -38.72
C LEU A 711 -8.83 7.09 -39.41
N LEU A 712 -8.07 7.91 -40.11
CA LEU A 712 -6.81 7.56 -40.77
C LEU A 712 -5.64 7.96 -39.87
N THR A 713 -4.75 7.01 -39.60
CA THR A 713 -3.56 7.24 -38.76
C THR A 713 -2.30 6.72 -39.46
N ARG A 714 -1.25 7.56 -39.46
CA ARG A 714 0.09 7.20 -39.94
C ARG A 714 1.09 7.18 -38.78
N PRO A 715 2.00 6.20 -38.71
CA PRO A 715 3.06 6.19 -37.70
C PRO A 715 3.87 7.49 -37.70
N GLY A 716 4.12 8.05 -36.51
CA GLY A 716 4.93 9.26 -36.34
C GLY A 716 4.24 10.60 -36.68
N GLN A 717 3.00 10.59 -37.18
CA GLN A 717 2.23 11.80 -37.46
C GLN A 717 1.20 12.10 -36.36
N ALA A 718 0.76 13.37 -36.29
CA ALA A 718 -0.28 13.77 -35.34
C ALA A 718 -1.65 13.25 -35.81
N GLY A 719 -2.22 12.30 -35.06
CA GLY A 719 -3.58 11.80 -35.29
C GLY A 719 -4.65 12.58 -34.54
N THR A 720 -5.92 12.20 -34.74
CA THR A 720 -7.10 12.65 -33.99
C THR A 720 -7.78 11.46 -33.31
N GLY A 721 -8.82 11.71 -32.52
CA GLY A 721 -9.60 10.67 -31.85
C GLY A 721 -11.09 10.99 -31.83
N PRO A 722 -11.96 9.99 -31.57
CA PRO A 722 -13.41 10.13 -31.68
C PRO A 722 -13.98 11.31 -30.89
N ARG A 723 -13.46 11.54 -29.68
CA ARG A 723 -13.94 12.63 -28.82
C ARG A 723 -13.59 14.03 -29.33
N GLU A 724 -12.43 14.19 -29.96
CA GLU A 724 -12.08 15.47 -30.56
C GLU A 724 -12.98 15.77 -31.77
N ILE A 725 -13.34 14.75 -32.55
CA ILE A 725 -14.34 14.88 -33.62
C ILE A 725 -15.70 15.27 -33.05
N LEU A 726 -16.16 14.63 -31.97
CA LEU A 726 -17.42 15.00 -31.30
C LEU A 726 -17.42 16.48 -30.88
N GLU A 727 -16.36 16.94 -30.21
CA GLU A 727 -16.31 18.30 -29.64
C GLU A 727 -16.01 19.38 -30.69
N LYS A 728 -15.10 19.12 -31.64
CA LYS A 728 -14.55 20.15 -32.55
C LYS A 728 -15.18 20.15 -33.94
N VAL A 729 -15.83 19.06 -34.34
CA VAL A 729 -16.52 18.93 -35.63
C VAL A 729 -18.03 18.92 -35.41
N LEU A 730 -18.51 17.98 -34.60
CA LEU A 730 -19.94 17.83 -34.34
C LEU A 730 -20.47 18.77 -33.24
N GLN A 731 -19.60 19.58 -32.63
CA GLN A 731 -19.94 20.58 -31.61
C GLN A 731 -20.75 20.00 -30.44
N VAL A 732 -20.50 18.74 -30.09
CA VAL A 732 -21.10 18.08 -28.93
C VAL A 732 -20.46 18.69 -27.67
N GLY A 733 -21.30 19.14 -26.73
CA GLY A 733 -20.84 19.69 -25.46
C GLY A 733 -19.95 18.71 -24.70
N HIS A 734 -18.90 19.21 -24.05
CA HIS A 734 -17.86 18.41 -23.41
C HIS A 734 -18.40 17.34 -22.44
N GLY A 735 -19.42 17.66 -21.64
CA GLY A 735 -20.06 16.72 -20.72
C GLY A 735 -20.78 15.56 -21.41
N VAL A 736 -21.47 15.83 -22.53
CA VAL A 736 -22.11 14.79 -23.34
C VAL A 736 -21.05 13.95 -24.07
N ALA A 737 -20.00 14.59 -24.59
CA ALA A 737 -18.88 13.89 -25.23
C ALA A 737 -18.12 12.97 -24.25
N LEU A 738 -18.08 13.31 -22.95
CA LEU A 738 -17.55 12.44 -21.88
C LEU A 738 -18.42 11.21 -21.61
N GLN A 739 -19.74 11.36 -21.73
CA GLN A 739 -20.70 10.31 -21.45
C GLN A 739 -20.97 9.42 -22.67
N ALA A 740 -20.63 9.89 -23.87
CA ALA A 740 -20.77 9.14 -25.10
C ALA A 740 -20.04 7.79 -25.03
N ARG A 741 -20.71 6.74 -25.53
CA ARG A 741 -20.17 5.39 -25.63
C ARG A 741 -19.47 5.24 -26.96
N VAL A 742 -18.14 5.24 -26.93
CA VAL A 742 -17.29 5.07 -28.12
C VAL A 742 -16.84 3.61 -28.21
N LEU A 743 -17.16 2.93 -29.29
CA LEU A 743 -16.76 1.55 -29.57
C LEU A 743 -15.93 1.49 -30.86
N LYS A 744 -14.68 1.06 -30.76
CA LYS A 744 -13.83 0.71 -31.90
C LYS A 744 -14.25 -0.65 -32.45
N THR A 745 -14.63 -0.70 -33.72
CA THR A 745 -15.29 -1.86 -34.35
C THR A 745 -14.39 -2.58 -35.35
N ALA A 746 -13.52 -1.86 -36.05
CA ALA A 746 -12.62 -2.44 -37.04
C ALA A 746 -11.28 -1.68 -37.14
N VAL A 747 -10.25 -2.39 -37.57
CA VAL A 747 -8.96 -1.84 -37.97
C VAL A 747 -8.57 -2.49 -39.29
N SER A 748 -8.32 -1.70 -40.32
CA SER A 748 -7.82 -2.19 -41.61
C SER A 748 -6.50 -1.51 -41.98
N ARG A 749 -5.65 -2.27 -42.67
CA ARG A 749 -4.46 -1.74 -43.34
C ARG A 749 -4.93 -1.21 -44.68
N GLU A 750 -4.67 0.06 -44.95
CA GLU A 750 -4.80 0.59 -46.30
C GLU A 750 -3.40 0.51 -46.94
N THR A 751 -3.30 -0.21 -48.05
CA THR A 751 -2.16 -0.04 -48.96
C THR A 751 -2.29 1.35 -49.59
N ALA A 752 -1.22 2.13 -49.52
CA ALA A 752 -1.16 3.50 -50.01
C ALA A 752 -1.66 3.65 -51.45
#